data_AF-A0A2D6ABJ2-F1
#
_entry.id   AF-A0A2D6ABJ2-F1
#
_cell.length_a   1.000
_cell.length_b   1.000
_cell.length_c   1.000
_cell.angle_alpha   90.00
_cell.angle_beta   90.00
_cell.angle_gamma   90.00
#
_symmetry.space_group_name_H-M   'P 1'
#
loop_
_entity.id
_entity.type
_entity.pdbx_description
1 polymer ?
#
loop_
_entity_poly.entity_id
_entity_poly.type
_entity_poly.pdbx_seq_one_letter_code
_entity_poly.pdbx_strand_id
1 'polypeptide(L)'
;MGHGSARCLILVCVLQLLLLGVSAAPLTSSLNPLGDFDRMDSALEDELNSVSDDTVLSVIFQLNSKVTPSDIEHFESLGAAVLGDAPLIDGGLIEAKASDIRVISHWERIEYLELNRELEFFYLPPEFGGEPITEPGILMHETTHVVNATTSWHRAIINTDGTVAYDTDLAFTEWDGDGTAIVDLDTGVDAGHPDYDYLQPWSGEKTLYSAKWDGVWTETRNSDTSSGHGTHVGGTIAGNGDASAGRRAGVAKGGQLVALGTGDGASIFAAEQGLEWTYQHSIPGQNEYHIRVVSNSWGTDGDYDPNGAVAQLTEMLTFDHGVAVIFAASNSGGNGGECGGGLKTNVYANTPSAISVAALTHDGTAVTSFSSRGCMNQMHTWPDVGAPGRDIWATAPRGTAIDASTKLQGDLYYMSISGTSMATPHVGGIAGLLLNAAPSLGVADYHRDDHDEGSSLVGGEGTAAYGQFEDWDTANFSRVHELELILELTAQYEGMSNSCESGNDDDACNDIPAECYRSSTGQCHDWRVGHGLTNTDKAVALARTLQLMRDPNVDGIVDHPEYTVWDAFEIYTSLMTVETIPVDTDRVRHSWKGDWNHFNNGASGAVYYTEDSHYVWIPNGTNNLMAYFTPTEVDLETAQIGSLQMEIDLAEDGSNDAQGAGTRVSDTWIYDLDVGPEHWNTWAHFDITGQAASFLGVFEDPEFFEASIPYTVDVALTLDLSSPVDITIPQRPDFYSDLDPTTPSDAWDESYSGQLTFTREAYNQSALLMEIQPMISDDGDSSGFFSDLSQLFSEHTGFVVFSMLVFLLCGLGLGFTLYKMNPVRSDKEEILDATLE
;
A
#
# COMPACT_ATOMS: atom_id res chain seq x y z
N MET A 1 -90.17 52.92 -17.08
CA MET A 1 -89.56 51.66 -17.54
C MET A 1 -88.34 51.37 -16.67
N GLY A 2 -88.59 50.85 -15.48
CA GLY A 2 -87.55 50.34 -14.59
C GLY A 2 -87.62 48.84 -14.61
N HIS A 3 -86.51 48.16 -14.91
CA HIS A 3 -86.12 46.79 -14.55
C HIS A 3 -84.83 46.41 -15.31
N GLY A 4 -83.80 47.27 -15.23
CA GLY A 4 -82.53 47.04 -15.97
C GLY A 4 -81.24 47.24 -15.15
N SER A 5 -81.29 47.93 -14.01
CA SER A 5 -80.06 48.31 -13.29
C SER A 5 -79.74 47.44 -12.05
N ALA A 6 -80.71 46.70 -11.50
CA ALA A 6 -80.48 45.88 -10.30
C ALA A 6 -79.76 44.55 -10.57
N ARG A 7 -79.82 44.01 -11.79
CA ARG A 7 -79.17 42.72 -12.12
C ARG A 7 -77.67 42.84 -12.41
N CYS A 8 -77.19 44.02 -12.80
CA CYS A 8 -75.77 44.22 -13.10
C CYS A 8 -74.96 44.52 -11.82
N LEU A 9 -75.53 45.26 -10.85
CA LEU A 9 -74.88 45.49 -9.56
C LEU A 9 -74.78 44.23 -8.69
N ILE A 10 -75.80 43.36 -8.72
CA ILE A 10 -75.76 42.10 -7.96
C ILE A 10 -74.72 41.13 -8.54
N LEU A 11 -74.53 41.11 -9.86
CA LEU A 11 -73.52 40.26 -10.49
C LEU A 11 -72.09 40.74 -10.17
N VAL A 12 -71.86 42.06 -10.14
CA VAL A 12 -70.55 42.65 -9.79
C VAL A 12 -70.26 42.48 -8.29
N CYS A 13 -71.25 42.63 -7.40
CA CYS A 13 -71.07 42.37 -5.97
C CYS A 13 -70.89 40.88 -5.66
N VAL A 14 -71.52 39.97 -6.40
CA VAL A 14 -71.33 38.51 -6.25
C VAL A 14 -69.96 38.08 -6.79
N LEU A 15 -69.47 38.67 -7.88
CA LEU A 15 -68.10 38.46 -8.36
C LEU A 15 -67.03 39.03 -7.41
N GLN A 16 -67.28 40.19 -6.78
CA GLN A 16 -66.37 40.73 -5.76
C GLN A 16 -66.42 39.95 -4.44
N LEU A 17 -67.57 39.37 -4.05
CA LEU A 17 -67.66 38.47 -2.90
C LEU A 17 -67.07 37.08 -3.18
N LEU A 18 -67.09 36.61 -4.44
CA LEU A 18 -66.35 35.41 -4.87
C LEU A 18 -64.84 35.65 -4.93
N LEU A 19 -64.39 36.88 -5.22
CA LEU A 19 -62.96 37.27 -5.19
C LEU A 19 -62.45 37.58 -3.78
N LEU A 20 -63.32 37.99 -2.85
CA LEU A 20 -63.00 38.18 -1.42
C LEU A 20 -63.21 36.92 -0.57
N GLY A 21 -63.71 35.83 -1.17
CA GLY A 21 -63.92 34.53 -0.52
C GLY A 21 -62.77 33.53 -0.73
N VAL A 22 -61.68 33.92 -1.41
CA VAL A 22 -60.49 33.07 -1.63
C VAL A 22 -59.35 33.43 -0.66
N SER A 23 -59.48 34.50 0.12
CA SER A 23 -58.48 34.88 1.14
C SER A 23 -58.87 34.36 2.53
N ALA A 24 -58.77 33.04 2.73
CA ALA A 24 -58.56 32.35 4.01
C ALA A 24 -58.86 30.85 3.84
N ALA A 25 -58.20 30.20 2.88
CA ALA A 25 -57.81 28.83 3.15
C ALA A 25 -56.68 28.91 4.19
N PRO A 26 -56.59 28.01 5.19
CA PRO A 26 -55.30 27.82 5.83
C PRO A 26 -54.34 27.52 4.68
N LEU A 27 -53.32 28.37 4.50
CA LEU A 27 -52.13 28.00 3.77
C LEU A 27 -51.54 26.82 4.54
N THR A 28 -52.07 25.63 4.28
CA THR A 28 -51.35 24.39 4.50
C THR A 28 -50.06 24.59 3.72
N SER A 29 -48.96 24.61 4.43
CA SER A 29 -47.58 24.59 3.94
C SER A 29 -47.29 23.29 3.18
N SER A 30 -48.09 22.98 2.16
CA SER A 30 -47.79 21.96 1.15
C SER A 30 -46.99 22.60 0.01
N LEU A 31 -46.00 23.43 0.36
CA LEU A 31 -45.06 23.99 -0.60
C LEU A 31 -44.00 22.91 -0.79
N ASN A 32 -44.24 22.08 -1.81
CA ASN A 32 -43.38 20.99 -2.28
C ASN A 32 -43.21 19.78 -1.30
N PRO A 33 -43.95 18.67 -1.50
CA PRO A 33 -43.85 17.50 -0.61
C PRO A 33 -42.56 16.68 -0.80
N LEU A 34 -41.69 17.03 -1.74
CA LEU A 34 -40.54 16.19 -2.13
C LEU A 34 -39.18 16.72 -1.64
N GLY A 35 -39.00 18.04 -1.52
CA GLY A 35 -37.69 18.66 -1.26
C GLY A 35 -37.01 19.15 -2.55
N ASP A 36 -35.71 19.48 -2.45
CA ASP A 36 -34.86 19.92 -3.56
C ASP A 36 -33.85 18.81 -3.91
N PHE A 37 -34.26 17.90 -4.80
CA PHE A 37 -33.48 16.72 -5.17
C PHE A 37 -32.18 17.07 -5.92
N ASP A 38 -32.13 18.22 -6.61
CA ASP A 38 -30.90 18.69 -7.27
C ASP A 38 -29.76 18.99 -6.26
N ARG A 39 -30.03 18.93 -4.95
CA ARG A 39 -29.09 19.18 -3.85
C ARG A 39 -29.01 18.00 -2.88
N MET A 40 -29.42 16.81 -3.30
CA MET A 40 -29.43 15.61 -2.48
C MET A 40 -28.69 14.49 -3.17
N ASP A 41 -28.11 13.58 -2.39
CA ASP A 41 -27.68 12.30 -2.91
C ASP A 41 -28.88 11.40 -3.20
N SER A 42 -28.70 10.48 -4.14
CA SER A 42 -29.77 9.62 -4.64
C SER A 42 -30.42 8.78 -3.53
N ALA A 43 -29.66 8.39 -2.50
CA ALA A 43 -30.21 7.64 -1.39
C ALA A 43 -31.00 8.50 -0.41
N LEU A 44 -30.63 9.77 -0.19
CA LEU A 44 -31.49 10.66 0.57
C LEU A 44 -32.81 10.88 -0.16
N GLU A 45 -32.79 11.03 -1.48
CA GLU A 45 -34.03 11.10 -2.27
C GLU A 45 -34.89 9.85 -2.08
N ASP A 46 -34.30 8.67 -2.24
CA ASP A 46 -35.00 7.38 -2.10
C ASP A 46 -35.55 7.19 -0.68
N GLU A 47 -34.77 7.51 0.34
CA GLU A 47 -35.18 7.38 1.73
C GLU A 47 -36.30 8.37 2.08
N LEU A 48 -36.20 9.63 1.64
CA LEU A 48 -37.29 10.61 1.80
C LEU A 48 -38.57 10.17 1.07
N ASN A 49 -38.47 9.38 -0.01
CA ASN A 49 -39.63 8.82 -0.70
C ASN A 49 -40.19 7.55 -0.02
N SER A 50 -39.36 6.84 0.75
CA SER A 50 -39.70 5.56 1.38
C SER A 50 -40.32 5.74 2.78
N VAL A 51 -39.90 6.77 3.52
CA VAL A 51 -40.24 6.95 4.94
C VAL A 51 -41.38 7.95 5.19
N SER A 52 -41.88 7.95 6.44
CA SER A 52 -42.88 8.91 6.89
C SER A 52 -42.28 10.29 7.20
N ASP A 53 -43.07 11.35 7.06
CA ASP A 53 -42.65 12.74 7.34
C ASP A 53 -42.11 12.97 8.77
N ASP A 54 -42.48 12.11 9.72
CA ASP A 54 -42.06 12.16 11.13
C ASP A 54 -40.82 11.31 11.43
N THR A 55 -40.32 10.54 10.44
CA THR A 55 -39.09 9.76 10.59
C THR A 55 -37.91 10.72 10.73
N VAL A 56 -37.06 10.51 11.74
CA VAL A 56 -35.83 11.27 11.93
C VAL A 56 -34.74 10.61 11.10
N LEU A 57 -34.03 11.41 10.30
CA LEU A 57 -32.90 10.98 9.48
C LEU A 57 -31.66 11.76 9.90
N SER A 58 -30.52 11.11 9.77
CA SER A 58 -29.19 11.71 9.94
C SER A 58 -28.66 12.11 8.56
N VAL A 59 -28.31 13.38 8.37
CA VAL A 59 -27.95 13.94 7.06
C VAL A 59 -26.70 14.79 7.22
N ILE A 60 -25.69 14.51 6.40
CA ILE A 60 -24.51 15.36 6.24
C ILE A 60 -24.94 16.55 5.40
N PHE A 61 -24.71 17.77 5.89
CA PHE A 61 -25.02 18.98 5.14
C PHE A 61 -23.73 19.68 4.73
N GLN A 62 -23.75 20.29 3.56
CA GLN A 62 -22.72 21.17 3.07
C GLN A 62 -23.33 22.53 2.73
N LEU A 63 -22.64 23.61 3.07
CA LEU A 63 -23.07 24.96 2.77
C LEU A 63 -22.17 25.60 1.73
N ASN A 64 -22.72 26.51 0.92
CA ASN A 64 -21.99 27.31 -0.08
C ASN A 64 -20.89 28.24 0.52
N SER A 65 -20.67 28.17 1.83
CA SER A 65 -19.62 28.89 2.58
C SER A 65 -19.63 28.42 4.03
N LYS A 66 -18.45 28.47 4.66
CA LYS A 66 -18.21 28.20 6.07
C LYS A 66 -19.39 28.40 7.02
N VAL A 67 -19.66 27.35 7.80
CA VAL A 67 -20.68 27.32 8.84
C VAL A 67 -20.42 28.40 9.89
N THR A 68 -21.46 29.16 10.23
CA THR A 68 -21.43 30.21 11.26
C THR A 68 -22.37 29.87 12.42
N PRO A 69 -22.20 30.47 13.60
CA PRO A 69 -23.14 30.27 14.71
C PRO A 69 -24.59 30.61 14.37
N SER A 70 -24.84 31.58 13.46
CA SER A 70 -26.20 31.90 13.00
C SER A 70 -26.83 30.81 12.12
N ASP A 71 -26.01 30.00 11.45
CA ASP A 71 -26.49 28.87 10.65
C ASP A 71 -26.98 27.75 11.55
N ILE A 72 -26.26 27.48 12.64
CA ILE A 72 -26.67 26.53 13.69
C ILE A 72 -28.00 26.96 14.31
N GLU A 73 -28.14 28.23 14.70
CA GLU A 73 -29.42 28.78 15.20
C GLU A 73 -30.54 28.64 14.17
N HIS A 74 -30.23 28.71 12.86
CA HIS A 74 -31.20 28.55 11.80
C HIS A 74 -31.66 27.10 11.67
N PHE A 75 -30.74 26.12 11.66
CA PHE A 75 -31.07 24.70 11.67
C PHE A 75 -31.96 24.33 12.86
N GLU A 76 -31.61 24.79 14.07
CA GLU A 76 -32.43 24.59 15.27
C GLU A 76 -33.84 25.19 15.14
N SER A 77 -33.96 26.36 14.48
CA SER A 77 -35.24 27.00 14.22
C SER A 77 -36.13 26.23 13.24
N LEU A 78 -35.51 25.40 12.38
CA LEU A 78 -36.17 24.51 11.43
C LEU A 78 -36.44 23.10 12.01
N GLY A 79 -36.08 22.85 13.27
CA GLY A 79 -36.31 21.56 13.93
C GLY A 79 -35.19 20.54 13.77
N ALA A 80 -34.03 20.95 13.24
CA ALA A 80 -32.84 20.10 13.15
C ALA A 80 -31.94 20.24 14.39
N ALA A 81 -31.34 19.14 14.81
CA ALA A 81 -30.25 19.11 15.79
C ALA A 81 -28.92 18.98 15.06
N VAL A 82 -27.97 19.88 15.32
CA VAL A 82 -26.60 19.77 14.79
C VAL A 82 -25.78 18.87 15.73
N LEU A 83 -25.14 17.84 15.17
CA LEU A 83 -24.47 16.77 15.92
C LEU A 83 -22.95 16.77 15.76
N GLY A 84 -22.43 17.28 14.64
CA GLY A 84 -20.99 17.30 14.34
C GLY A 84 -20.66 18.38 13.31
N ASP A 85 -19.39 18.77 13.28
CA ASP A 85 -18.85 19.78 12.38
C ASP A 85 -17.89 19.11 11.38
N ALA A 86 -18.00 19.45 10.09
CA ALA A 86 -17.13 19.00 9.00
C ALA A 86 -16.59 20.23 8.25
N PRO A 87 -15.65 20.99 8.85
CA PRO A 87 -15.23 22.28 8.35
C PRO A 87 -14.50 22.26 7.01
N LEU A 88 -13.90 21.14 6.57
CA LEU A 88 -13.24 21.09 5.25
C LEU A 88 -14.24 21.14 4.09
N ILE A 89 -15.44 20.59 4.27
CA ILE A 89 -16.53 20.63 3.29
C ILE A 89 -17.58 21.72 3.61
N ASP A 90 -17.19 22.71 4.41
CA ASP A 90 -18.07 23.80 4.88
C ASP A 90 -19.41 23.27 5.45
N GLY A 91 -19.35 22.14 6.16
CA GLY A 91 -20.51 21.32 6.49
C GLY A 91 -20.53 20.78 7.92
N GLY A 92 -21.33 19.73 8.11
CA GLY A 92 -21.47 19.01 9.37
C GLY A 92 -22.58 17.97 9.32
N LEU A 93 -22.95 17.45 10.50
CA LEU A 93 -24.01 16.45 10.63
C LEU A 93 -25.25 17.05 11.30
N ILE A 94 -26.42 16.81 10.73
CA ILE A 94 -27.71 17.14 11.33
C ILE A 94 -28.60 15.91 11.50
N GLU A 95 -29.44 15.92 12.53
CA GLU A 95 -30.60 15.05 12.65
C GLU A 95 -31.88 15.86 12.60
N ALA A 96 -32.79 15.50 11.70
CA ALA A 96 -34.06 16.20 11.54
C ALA A 96 -35.13 15.25 11.01
N LYS A 97 -36.40 15.65 11.13
CA LYS A 97 -37.49 14.89 10.51
C LYS A 97 -37.39 14.96 8.99
N ALA A 98 -37.83 13.93 8.28
CA ALA A 98 -37.93 13.92 6.83
C ALA A 98 -38.71 15.14 6.29
N SER A 99 -39.76 15.60 6.98
CA SER A 99 -40.46 16.84 6.62
C SER A 99 -39.62 18.11 6.77
N ASP A 100 -38.78 18.19 7.80
CA ASP A 100 -37.91 19.33 8.06
C ASP A 100 -36.70 19.35 7.10
N ILE A 101 -36.14 18.18 6.75
CA ILE A 101 -35.07 18.03 5.75
C ILE A 101 -35.50 18.58 4.38
N ARG A 102 -36.73 18.29 3.96
CA ARG A 102 -37.29 18.85 2.72
C ARG A 102 -37.45 20.37 2.73
N VAL A 103 -37.61 20.97 3.92
CA VAL A 103 -37.63 22.43 4.08
C VAL A 103 -36.20 22.97 4.05
N ILE A 104 -35.28 22.30 4.73
CA ILE A 104 -33.85 22.64 4.79
C ILE A 104 -33.23 22.66 3.39
N SER A 105 -33.52 21.68 2.54
CA SER A 105 -32.93 21.59 1.19
C SER A 105 -33.17 22.82 0.31
N HIS A 106 -34.27 23.55 0.56
CA HIS A 106 -34.60 24.79 -0.15
C HIS A 106 -33.90 26.03 0.41
N TRP A 107 -33.15 25.91 1.51
CA TRP A 107 -32.40 27.03 2.05
C TRP A 107 -31.27 27.41 1.10
N GLU A 108 -31.18 28.69 0.75
CA GLU A 108 -30.23 29.20 -0.26
C GLU A 108 -28.76 28.92 0.08
N ARG A 109 -28.43 28.69 1.36
CA ARG A 109 -27.07 28.34 1.79
C ARG A 109 -26.74 26.87 1.62
N ILE A 110 -27.72 25.96 1.56
CA ILE A 110 -27.45 24.55 1.29
C ILE A 110 -26.85 24.43 -0.10
N GLU A 111 -25.68 23.80 -0.14
CA GLU A 111 -25.01 23.34 -1.34
C GLU A 111 -25.46 21.92 -1.64
N TYR A 112 -25.27 21.03 -0.66
CA TYR A 112 -25.54 19.60 -0.80
C TYR A 112 -26.02 18.96 0.51
N LEU A 113 -26.78 17.88 0.40
CA LEU A 113 -27.27 17.05 1.49
C LEU A 113 -27.04 15.58 1.16
N GLU A 114 -26.34 14.87 2.03
CA GLU A 114 -26.03 13.46 1.84
C GLU A 114 -26.60 12.65 3.01
N LEU A 115 -27.33 11.57 2.72
CA LEU A 115 -27.84 10.68 3.76
C LEU A 115 -26.67 10.03 4.50
N ASN A 116 -26.59 10.24 5.82
CA ASN A 116 -25.59 9.56 6.64
C ASN A 116 -26.00 8.10 6.83
N ARG A 117 -25.27 7.18 6.19
CA ARG A 117 -25.57 5.74 6.17
C ARG A 117 -24.43 4.96 6.82
N GLU A 118 -24.73 3.75 7.28
CA GLU A 118 -23.69 2.79 7.68
C GLU A 118 -22.92 2.35 6.42
N LEU A 119 -21.60 2.32 6.54
CA LEU A 119 -20.68 1.81 5.55
C LEU A 119 -20.59 0.30 5.67
N GLU A 120 -20.36 -0.38 4.55
CA GLU A 120 -20.06 -1.81 4.55
C GLU A 120 -18.54 -2.00 4.62
N PHE A 121 -18.10 -2.81 5.58
CA PHE A 121 -16.74 -3.36 5.59
C PHE A 121 -16.74 -4.61 4.72
N PHE A 122 -16.01 -4.57 3.62
CA PHE A 122 -16.08 -5.58 2.57
C PHE A 122 -15.27 -6.85 2.93
N TYR A 123 -15.72 -7.58 3.95
CA TYR A 123 -15.32 -8.97 4.19
C TYR A 123 -16.47 -9.93 3.89
N LEU A 124 -16.14 -11.16 3.49
CA LEU A 124 -17.13 -12.21 3.24
C LEU A 124 -17.54 -12.91 4.54
N PRO A 125 -18.83 -12.88 4.94
CA PRO A 125 -19.32 -13.73 5.99
C PRO A 125 -19.19 -15.22 5.60
N PRO A 126 -19.12 -16.15 6.57
CA PRO A 126 -19.09 -17.59 6.31
C PRO A 126 -20.22 -18.07 5.38
N GLU A 127 -21.39 -17.45 5.50
CA GLU A 127 -22.59 -17.73 4.72
C GLU A 127 -22.44 -17.45 3.20
N PHE A 128 -21.47 -16.63 2.80
CA PHE A 128 -21.17 -16.24 1.41
C PHE A 128 -19.84 -16.82 0.92
N GLY A 129 -19.38 -17.93 1.52
CA GLY A 129 -18.15 -18.60 1.10
C GLY A 129 -16.89 -18.03 1.73
N GLY A 130 -17.01 -17.16 2.73
CA GLY A 130 -15.93 -16.77 3.64
C GLY A 130 -15.70 -17.78 4.78
N GLU A 131 -16.14 -19.03 4.62
CA GLU A 131 -15.82 -20.09 5.58
C GLU A 131 -14.31 -20.22 5.65
N PRO A 132 -13.70 -19.99 6.82
CA PRO A 132 -12.26 -20.01 6.90
C PRO A 132 -11.72 -21.39 6.60
N ILE A 133 -10.75 -21.44 5.70
CA ILE A 133 -9.97 -22.65 5.46
C ILE A 133 -9.20 -23.02 6.75
N THR A 134 -9.43 -24.24 7.24
CA THR A 134 -8.66 -24.81 8.36
C THR A 134 -7.34 -25.42 7.91
N GLU A 135 -6.92 -25.19 6.66
CA GLU A 135 -5.66 -25.70 6.14
C GLU A 135 -4.52 -24.79 6.62
N PRO A 136 -3.66 -25.25 7.55
CA PRO A 136 -2.60 -24.43 8.14
C PRO A 136 -1.50 -24.01 7.14
N GLY A 137 -1.60 -24.45 5.88
CA GLY A 137 -0.59 -24.24 4.85
C GLY A 137 -0.72 -22.94 4.08
N ILE A 138 -1.89 -22.28 4.10
CA ILE A 138 -2.11 -21.02 3.39
C ILE A 138 -1.74 -19.89 4.36
N LEU A 139 -0.86 -18.98 3.96
CA LEU A 139 -0.19 -18.04 4.88
C LEU A 139 0.17 -16.72 4.16
N MET A 140 0.36 -15.63 4.91
CA MET A 140 0.59 -14.28 4.34
C MET A 140 1.82 -14.22 3.42
N HIS A 141 2.89 -14.97 3.72
CA HIS A 141 4.08 -14.96 2.86
C HIS A 141 3.73 -15.39 1.42
N GLU A 142 2.78 -16.31 1.21
CA GLU A 142 2.38 -16.77 -0.12
C GLU A 142 1.86 -15.59 -0.94
N THR A 143 1.02 -14.72 -0.34
CA THR A 143 0.48 -13.55 -1.04
C THR A 143 1.51 -12.44 -1.23
N THR A 144 2.43 -12.24 -0.26
CA THR A 144 3.57 -11.32 -0.46
C THR A 144 4.52 -11.79 -1.57
N HIS A 145 4.69 -13.10 -1.76
CA HIS A 145 5.39 -13.67 -2.91
C HIS A 145 4.62 -13.45 -4.21
N VAL A 146 3.29 -13.67 -4.22
CA VAL A 146 2.43 -13.48 -5.40
C VAL A 146 2.52 -12.04 -5.92
N VAL A 147 2.51 -11.03 -5.05
CA VAL A 147 2.68 -9.63 -5.45
C VAL A 147 4.15 -9.22 -5.66
N ASN A 148 5.11 -10.13 -5.52
CA ASN A 148 6.56 -9.90 -5.61
C ASN A 148 7.14 -8.89 -4.58
N ALA A 149 6.54 -8.75 -3.40
CA ALA A 149 7.08 -7.89 -2.34
C ALA A 149 8.40 -8.46 -1.80
N THR A 150 8.46 -9.76 -1.55
CA THR A 150 9.66 -10.49 -1.11
C THR A 150 10.83 -10.39 -2.09
N THR A 151 10.55 -10.40 -3.40
CA THR A 151 11.56 -10.15 -4.44
C THR A 151 12.13 -8.74 -4.31
N SER A 152 11.26 -7.75 -4.06
CA SER A 152 11.68 -6.36 -3.84
C SER A 152 12.56 -6.21 -2.60
N TRP A 153 12.19 -6.86 -1.48
CA TRP A 153 13.01 -6.88 -0.25
C TRP A 153 14.38 -7.52 -0.50
N HIS A 154 14.43 -8.62 -1.27
CA HIS A 154 15.66 -9.37 -1.53
C HIS A 154 16.59 -8.75 -2.60
N ARG A 155 16.15 -7.72 -3.33
CA ARG A 155 16.93 -7.20 -4.46
C ARG A 155 18.16 -6.44 -3.99
N ALA A 156 19.34 -6.78 -4.52
CA ALA A 156 20.56 -6.05 -4.22
C ALA A 156 20.56 -4.65 -4.87
N ILE A 157 21.01 -3.63 -4.15
CA ILE A 157 21.04 -2.27 -4.68
C ILE A 157 22.48 -1.92 -5.05
N ILE A 158 22.71 -1.53 -6.32
CA ILE A 158 23.99 -0.94 -6.75
C ILE A 158 23.81 0.57 -6.82
N ASN A 159 24.62 1.32 -6.07
CA ASN A 159 24.62 2.78 -6.01
C ASN A 159 25.02 3.40 -7.35
N THR A 160 24.78 4.72 -7.47
CA THR A 160 25.12 5.50 -8.67
C THR A 160 26.63 5.52 -8.97
N ASP A 161 27.49 5.29 -7.97
CA ASP A 161 28.94 5.17 -8.12
C ASP A 161 29.44 3.75 -8.45
N GLY A 162 28.51 2.78 -8.57
CA GLY A 162 28.79 1.38 -8.88
C GLY A 162 29.15 0.53 -7.65
N THR A 163 29.11 1.09 -6.44
CA THR A 163 29.26 0.32 -5.19
C THR A 163 27.95 -0.38 -4.81
N VAL A 164 28.05 -1.48 -4.08
CA VAL A 164 26.87 -2.16 -3.53
C VAL A 164 26.43 -1.43 -2.25
N ALA A 165 25.11 -1.24 -2.09
CA ALA A 165 24.55 -0.67 -0.88
C ALA A 165 24.48 -1.72 0.24
N TYR A 166 25.01 -1.35 1.40
CA TYR A 166 24.98 -2.14 2.60
C TYR A 166 24.59 -1.27 3.80
N ASP A 167 23.94 -1.89 4.78
CA ASP A 167 23.69 -1.32 6.07
C ASP A 167 24.93 -1.41 6.98
N THR A 168 24.83 -0.85 8.18
CA THR A 168 26.00 -0.67 9.06
C THR A 168 26.68 -1.96 9.52
N ASP A 169 25.98 -3.09 9.45
CA ASP A 169 26.45 -4.42 9.85
C ASP A 169 26.81 -5.33 8.66
N LEU A 170 26.93 -4.74 7.46
CA LEU A 170 27.18 -5.39 6.17
C LEU A 170 25.97 -6.12 5.58
N ALA A 171 24.78 -6.04 6.18
CA ALA A 171 23.55 -6.48 5.54
C ALA A 171 23.30 -5.74 4.23
N PHE A 172 22.72 -6.39 3.22
CA PHE A 172 22.32 -5.67 2.01
C PHE A 172 21.16 -4.75 2.35
N THR A 173 21.21 -3.50 1.89
CA THR A 173 20.10 -2.56 2.11
C THR A 173 18.84 -3.05 1.37
N GLU A 174 17.69 -2.99 2.04
CA GLU A 174 16.39 -3.42 1.50
C GLU A 174 15.44 -2.23 1.24
N TRP A 175 14.43 -2.46 0.41
CA TRP A 175 13.23 -1.61 0.36
C TRP A 175 12.03 -2.38 0.89
N ASP A 176 11.76 -2.23 2.19
CA ASP A 176 10.71 -2.97 2.90
C ASP A 176 9.61 -2.06 3.48
N GLY A 177 9.64 -0.78 3.11
CA GLY A 177 8.71 0.25 3.57
C GLY A 177 9.24 1.10 4.74
N ASP A 178 10.45 0.85 5.26
CA ASP A 178 11.02 1.66 6.35
C ASP A 178 10.97 3.18 6.08
N GLY A 179 10.68 3.94 7.12
CA GLY A 179 10.53 5.40 7.05
C GLY A 179 9.26 5.91 6.35
N THR A 180 8.29 5.03 6.04
CA THR A 180 6.99 5.42 5.48
C THR A 180 5.85 5.14 6.46
N ALA A 181 4.77 5.93 6.37
CA ALA A 181 3.59 5.74 7.18
C ALA A 181 2.32 5.64 6.32
N ILE A 182 1.53 4.62 6.59
CA ILE A 182 0.26 4.35 5.92
C ILE A 182 -0.86 4.52 6.93
N VAL A 183 -1.89 5.30 6.58
CA VAL A 183 -3.10 5.41 7.38
C VAL A 183 -4.01 4.23 7.06
N ASP A 184 -4.37 3.48 8.10
CA ASP A 184 -5.44 2.49 8.10
C ASP A 184 -6.69 3.15 8.67
N LEU A 185 -7.60 3.59 7.79
CA LEU A 185 -8.89 4.15 8.18
C LEU A 185 -9.95 3.05 8.05
N ASP A 186 -10.29 2.43 9.17
CA ASP A 186 -11.15 1.25 9.21
C ASP A 186 -11.90 1.19 10.56
N THR A 187 -12.25 0.00 11.04
CA THR A 187 -12.85 -0.30 12.33
C THR A 187 -11.92 0.00 13.51
N GLY A 188 -10.62 0.09 13.25
CA GLY A 188 -9.53 0.38 14.18
C GLY A 188 -8.46 -0.71 14.14
N VAL A 189 -7.45 -0.61 15.00
CA VAL A 189 -6.42 -1.66 15.17
C VAL A 189 -6.26 -2.00 16.65
N ASP A 190 -6.22 -3.30 16.97
CA ASP A 190 -5.69 -3.80 18.24
C ASP A 190 -4.16 -3.73 18.23
N ALA A 191 -3.62 -2.52 18.46
CA ALA A 191 -2.18 -2.27 18.42
C ALA A 191 -1.42 -2.97 19.56
N GLY A 192 -2.11 -3.62 20.49
CA GLY A 192 -1.48 -4.50 21.47
C GLY A 192 -1.08 -5.87 20.93
N HIS A 193 -1.40 -6.20 19.67
CA HIS A 193 -0.85 -7.35 18.95
C HIS A 193 0.69 -7.19 18.79
N PRO A 194 1.50 -8.26 18.95
CA PRO A 194 2.96 -8.20 18.80
C PRO A 194 3.42 -7.53 17.50
N ASP A 195 2.80 -7.90 16.37
CA ASP A 195 3.14 -7.36 15.04
C ASP A 195 3.03 -5.83 14.85
N TYR A 196 2.45 -5.11 15.81
CA TYR A 196 2.29 -3.65 15.79
C TYR A 196 3.19 -2.90 16.77
N ASP A 197 3.97 -3.58 17.61
CA ASP A 197 4.94 -3.02 18.57
C ASP A 197 4.46 -1.80 19.40
N TYR A 198 3.15 -1.57 19.53
CA TYR A 198 2.66 -0.32 20.11
C TYR A 198 2.76 -0.36 21.63
N LEU A 199 3.58 0.56 22.16
CA LEU A 199 3.86 0.69 23.59
C LEU A 199 4.47 -0.58 24.22
N GLN A 200 5.32 -1.27 23.46
CA GLN A 200 6.07 -2.48 23.85
C GLN A 200 7.55 -2.14 24.22
N PRO A 201 8.28 -3.04 24.90
CA PRO A 201 9.68 -2.79 25.33
C PRO A 201 10.69 -2.69 24.18
N TRP A 202 10.32 -3.08 22.95
CA TRP A 202 11.10 -2.78 21.75
C TRP A 202 10.81 -1.36 21.30
N SER A 203 11.85 -0.53 21.27
CA SER A 203 11.76 0.82 20.70
C SER A 203 11.65 0.71 19.17
N GLY A 204 10.42 0.66 18.66
CA GLY A 204 10.09 0.78 17.24
C GLY A 204 8.64 1.24 17.13
N GLU A 205 8.40 2.46 16.67
CA GLU A 205 7.05 3.02 16.55
C GLU A 205 6.36 2.43 15.31
N LYS A 206 6.09 1.12 15.33
CA LYS A 206 5.44 0.44 14.20
C LYS A 206 4.03 0.99 13.99
N THR A 207 3.26 1.15 15.06
CA THR A 207 2.11 2.05 15.07
C THR A 207 2.54 3.40 15.64
N LEU A 208 2.43 4.46 14.83
CA LEU A 208 2.71 5.85 15.24
C LEU A 208 1.58 6.44 16.08
N TYR A 209 0.34 6.10 15.71
CA TYR A 209 -0.87 6.61 16.34
C TYR A 209 -2.00 5.59 16.17
N SER A 210 -2.76 5.33 17.23
CA SER A 210 -3.98 4.53 17.18
C SER A 210 -5.08 5.24 17.94
N ALA A 211 -6.20 5.52 17.29
CA ALA A 211 -7.30 6.23 17.92
C ALA A 211 -8.66 5.70 17.48
N LYS A 212 -9.64 5.85 18.36
CA LYS A 212 -11.04 5.53 18.09
C LYS A 212 -11.88 6.80 18.03
N TRP A 213 -12.82 6.83 17.10
CA TRP A 213 -13.85 7.85 17.02
C TRP A 213 -15.06 7.52 17.92
N ASP A 214 -15.35 8.39 18.88
CA ASP A 214 -16.56 8.34 19.72
C ASP A 214 -17.30 9.70 19.77
N GLY A 215 -17.15 10.47 18.69
CA GLY A 215 -17.52 11.89 18.58
C GLY A 215 -16.33 12.83 18.75
N VAL A 216 -15.21 12.30 19.26
CA VAL A 216 -13.87 12.89 19.19
C VAL A 216 -12.87 11.77 18.94
N TRP A 217 -11.69 12.09 18.39
CA TRP A 217 -10.59 11.14 18.28
C TRP A 217 -9.94 10.94 19.65
N THR A 218 -10.02 9.73 20.18
CA THR A 218 -9.40 9.34 21.46
C THR A 218 -8.31 8.31 21.20
N GLU A 219 -7.06 8.68 21.47
CA GLU A 219 -5.91 7.77 21.37
C GLU A 219 -6.07 6.58 22.34
N THR A 220 -5.84 5.37 21.85
CA THR A 220 -6.02 4.13 22.58
C THR A 220 -5.13 3.04 22.03
N ARG A 221 -4.66 2.13 22.89
CA ARG A 221 -3.90 0.95 22.48
C ARG A 221 -4.72 -0.02 21.63
N ASN A 222 -6.02 -0.10 21.87
CA ASN A 222 -6.92 -0.90 21.07
C ASN A 222 -8.07 0.00 20.61
N SER A 223 -8.04 0.37 19.33
CA SER A 223 -9.12 1.12 18.67
C SER A 223 -10.15 0.19 18.01
N ASP A 224 -9.76 -1.05 17.69
CA ASP A 224 -10.62 -2.10 17.13
C ASP A 224 -11.37 -2.89 18.21
N THR A 225 -12.48 -2.31 18.66
CA THR A 225 -13.28 -2.88 19.76
C THR A 225 -14.60 -3.47 19.31
N SER A 226 -14.79 -3.61 18.00
CA SER A 226 -16.06 -4.05 17.38
C SER A 226 -15.88 -5.27 16.47
N SER A 227 -15.05 -5.19 15.43
CA SER A 227 -14.98 -6.22 14.38
C SER A 227 -13.72 -7.04 14.49
N GLY A 228 -12.56 -6.42 14.35
CA GLY A 228 -11.34 -7.10 13.92
C GLY A 228 -10.85 -6.81 12.52
N HIS A 229 -11.67 -6.17 11.71
CA HIS A 229 -11.41 -5.99 10.30
C HIS A 229 -10.18 -5.10 10.07
N GLY A 230 -10.09 -3.97 10.76
CA GLY A 230 -8.97 -3.05 10.65
C GLY A 230 -7.69 -3.66 11.22
N THR A 231 -7.80 -4.42 12.30
CA THR A 231 -6.66 -5.21 12.80
C THR A 231 -6.13 -6.18 11.75
N HIS A 232 -6.95 -6.75 10.87
CA HIS A 232 -6.47 -7.60 9.77
C HIS A 232 -5.87 -6.79 8.61
N VAL A 233 -6.53 -5.68 8.25
CA VAL A 233 -6.10 -4.74 7.21
C VAL A 233 -4.72 -4.17 7.54
N GLY A 234 -4.52 -3.60 8.72
CA GLY A 234 -3.22 -3.08 9.16
C GLY A 234 -2.09 -4.12 9.12
N GLY A 235 -2.40 -5.39 9.41
CA GLY A 235 -1.43 -6.49 9.39
C GLY A 235 -1.00 -6.82 7.97
N THR A 236 -1.95 -6.77 7.04
CA THR A 236 -1.70 -6.96 5.61
C THR A 236 -0.84 -5.81 5.05
N ILE A 237 -1.11 -4.57 5.47
CA ILE A 237 -0.32 -3.39 5.08
C ILE A 237 1.11 -3.54 5.58
N ALA A 238 1.29 -3.65 6.90
CA ALA A 238 2.59 -3.48 7.52
C ALA A 238 2.90 -4.41 8.69
N GLY A 239 2.08 -5.38 9.10
CA GLY A 239 2.41 -6.26 10.23
C GLY A 239 3.85 -6.81 10.16
N ASN A 240 4.66 -6.68 11.22
CA ASN A 240 6.08 -7.05 11.15
C ASN A 240 6.32 -8.59 11.20
N GLY A 241 5.29 -9.37 11.55
CA GLY A 241 5.36 -10.83 11.64
C GLY A 241 5.92 -11.40 12.94
N ASP A 242 6.14 -10.60 13.99
CA ASP A 242 6.80 -11.04 15.23
C ASP A 242 6.09 -12.22 15.92
N ALA A 243 4.75 -12.28 15.92
CA ALA A 243 4.00 -13.41 16.48
C ALA A 243 4.07 -14.70 15.63
N SER A 244 4.84 -14.69 14.53
CA SER A 244 5.05 -15.83 13.62
C SER A 244 6.50 -15.96 13.14
N ALA A 245 7.46 -15.36 13.85
CA ALA A 245 8.87 -15.31 13.47
C ALA A 245 9.08 -14.82 12.01
N GLY A 246 8.26 -13.86 11.55
CA GLY A 246 8.31 -13.28 10.20
C GLY A 246 7.50 -14.02 9.12
N ARG A 247 6.91 -15.19 9.41
CA ARG A 247 6.18 -15.99 8.41
C ARG A 247 4.90 -15.31 7.91
N ARG A 248 4.33 -14.41 8.71
CA ARG A 248 3.10 -13.69 8.39
C ARG A 248 3.27 -12.18 8.33
N ALA A 249 4.46 -11.71 7.95
CA ALA A 249 4.73 -10.30 7.72
C ALA A 249 3.87 -9.74 6.57
N GLY A 250 3.40 -8.50 6.74
CA GLY A 250 2.68 -7.73 5.72
C GLY A 250 3.57 -7.28 4.57
N VAL A 251 2.99 -6.56 3.62
CA VAL A 251 3.70 -6.12 2.41
C VAL A 251 4.79 -5.08 2.71
N ALA A 252 4.53 -4.13 3.61
CA ALA A 252 5.49 -3.15 4.11
C ALA A 252 5.99 -3.54 5.51
N LYS A 253 6.71 -4.68 5.62
CA LYS A 253 7.21 -5.21 6.90
C LYS A 253 8.07 -4.21 7.70
N GLY A 254 8.70 -3.24 7.05
CA GLY A 254 9.45 -2.13 7.68
C GLY A 254 8.63 -0.85 7.88
N GLY A 255 7.49 -0.70 7.20
CA GLY A 255 6.66 0.52 7.24
C GLY A 255 5.89 0.74 8.54
N GLN A 256 5.41 1.95 8.76
CA GLN A 256 4.67 2.36 9.95
C GLN A 256 3.19 2.56 9.66
N LEU A 257 2.37 2.55 10.71
CA LEU A 257 0.91 2.65 10.64
C LEU A 257 0.37 3.81 11.47
N VAL A 258 -0.66 4.46 10.93
CA VAL A 258 -1.58 5.32 11.68
C VAL A 258 -2.97 4.69 11.62
N ALA A 259 -3.46 4.18 12.75
CA ALA A 259 -4.73 3.48 12.83
C ALA A 259 -5.86 4.41 13.29
N LEU A 260 -6.86 4.59 12.45
CA LEU A 260 -8.04 5.41 12.74
C LEU A 260 -9.29 4.52 12.75
N GLY A 261 -9.79 4.23 13.94
CA GLY A 261 -10.95 3.35 14.17
C GLY A 261 -12.27 4.09 14.20
N THR A 262 -13.14 3.80 13.23
CA THR A 262 -14.51 4.31 13.07
C THR A 262 -15.58 3.30 13.51
N GLY A 263 -15.18 2.05 13.80
CA GLY A 263 -16.04 0.94 14.25
C GLY A 263 -16.85 0.27 13.14
N ASP A 264 -17.48 -0.89 13.43
CA ASP A 264 -18.11 -1.77 12.41
C ASP A 264 -19.39 -1.25 11.78
N GLY A 265 -20.01 -0.28 12.44
CA GLY A 265 -21.15 0.47 11.92
C GLY A 265 -20.74 1.90 11.62
N ALA A 266 -19.50 2.10 11.15
CA ALA A 266 -19.00 3.40 10.76
C ALA A 266 -20.01 4.05 9.81
N SER A 267 -20.53 5.20 10.21
CA SER A 267 -21.35 5.99 9.31
C SER A 267 -20.45 6.73 8.31
N ILE A 268 -20.97 7.16 7.17
CA ILE A 268 -20.25 8.04 6.22
C ILE A 268 -19.59 9.21 6.96
N PHE A 269 -20.29 9.81 7.92
CA PHE A 269 -19.75 10.91 8.72
C PHE A 269 -18.56 10.52 9.61
N ALA A 270 -18.46 9.27 10.08
CA ALA A 270 -17.32 8.83 10.88
C ALA A 270 -16.06 8.66 10.00
N ALA A 271 -16.24 8.15 8.78
CA ALA A 271 -15.17 8.05 7.79
C ALA A 271 -14.72 9.42 7.29
N GLU A 272 -15.67 10.34 7.04
CA GLU A 272 -15.42 11.75 6.76
C GLU A 272 -14.49 12.36 7.83
N GLN A 273 -14.77 12.15 9.12
CA GLN A 273 -13.94 12.66 10.21
C GLN A 273 -12.53 12.06 10.25
N GLY A 274 -12.35 10.84 9.73
CA GLY A 274 -11.05 10.19 9.60
C GLY A 274 -10.23 10.76 8.45
N LEU A 275 -10.86 11.02 7.30
CA LEU A 275 -10.22 11.69 6.18
C LEU A 275 -9.91 13.16 6.50
N GLU A 276 -10.78 13.86 7.24
CA GLU A 276 -10.51 15.20 7.72
C GLU A 276 -9.33 15.22 8.71
N TRP A 277 -9.26 14.25 9.64
CA TRP A 277 -8.08 14.10 10.51
C TRP A 277 -6.82 13.86 9.68
N THR A 278 -6.90 12.98 8.68
CA THR A 278 -5.79 12.65 7.78
C THR A 278 -5.32 13.89 7.02
N TYR A 279 -6.23 14.72 6.53
CA TYR A 279 -5.91 15.98 5.86
C TYR A 279 -5.16 16.92 6.81
N GLN A 280 -5.66 17.10 8.03
CA GLN A 280 -5.03 17.97 9.03
C GLN A 280 -3.60 17.56 9.40
N HIS A 281 -3.29 16.25 9.34
CA HIS A 281 -1.98 15.71 9.71
C HIS A 281 -1.07 15.35 8.53
N SER A 282 -1.55 15.55 7.28
CA SER A 282 -0.77 15.32 6.05
C SER A 282 -0.26 16.60 5.39
N ILE A 283 -0.53 17.78 5.99
CA ILE A 283 -0.14 19.08 5.45
C ILE A 283 1.37 19.10 5.12
N PRO A 284 1.77 19.38 3.86
CA PRO A 284 3.18 19.45 3.49
C PRO A 284 3.98 20.41 4.39
N GLY A 285 5.09 19.91 4.95
CA GLY A 285 5.93 20.65 5.92
C GLY A 285 5.38 20.71 7.36
N GLN A 286 4.19 20.17 7.61
CA GLN A 286 3.56 20.00 8.94
C GLN A 286 3.02 18.56 9.11
N ASN A 287 3.68 17.60 8.46
CA ASN A 287 3.28 16.20 8.43
C ASN A 287 4.12 15.40 9.43
N GLU A 288 3.71 15.43 10.71
CA GLU A 288 4.46 14.82 11.82
C GLU A 288 4.50 13.29 11.76
N TYR A 289 3.50 12.68 11.13
CA TYR A 289 3.38 11.23 10.96
C TYR A 289 3.84 10.76 9.58
N HIS A 290 4.38 11.63 8.73
CA HIS A 290 4.82 11.30 7.37
C HIS A 290 3.74 10.63 6.48
N ILE A 291 2.47 10.97 6.71
CA ILE A 291 1.31 10.42 6.00
C ILE A 291 1.37 10.81 4.52
N ARG A 292 1.43 9.79 3.66
CA ARG A 292 1.39 9.95 2.20
C ARG A 292 0.43 8.95 1.54
N VAL A 293 -0.17 8.05 2.32
CA VAL A 293 -1.11 7.03 1.86
C VAL A 293 -2.21 6.89 2.91
N VAL A 294 -3.46 6.76 2.46
CA VAL A 294 -4.58 6.28 3.27
C VAL A 294 -5.26 5.12 2.55
N SER A 295 -5.40 4.01 3.26
CA SER A 295 -6.04 2.79 2.78
C SER A 295 -7.43 2.68 3.42
N ASN A 296 -8.45 2.45 2.59
CA ASN A 296 -9.85 2.45 2.98
C ASN A 296 -10.52 1.16 2.50
N SER A 297 -10.75 0.24 3.44
CA SER A 297 -11.36 -1.07 3.18
C SER A 297 -12.85 -1.10 3.53
N TRP A 298 -13.55 -0.03 3.16
CA TRP A 298 -14.98 0.20 3.42
C TRP A 298 -15.61 0.96 2.26
N GLY A 299 -16.94 0.96 2.19
CA GLY A 299 -17.66 1.75 1.20
C GLY A 299 -19.13 1.41 1.08
N THR A 300 -19.71 1.85 -0.03
CA THR A 300 -21.07 1.49 -0.44
C THR A 300 -21.15 1.36 -1.95
N ASP A 301 -22.00 0.47 -2.44
CA ASP A 301 -22.27 0.36 -3.87
C ASP A 301 -23.01 1.58 -4.40
N GLY A 302 -22.60 2.08 -5.56
CA GLY A 302 -23.34 3.14 -6.23
C GLY A 302 -22.54 3.84 -7.32
N ASP A 303 -23.24 4.72 -8.04
CA ASP A 303 -22.62 5.62 -9.00
C ASP A 303 -21.82 6.70 -8.25
N TYR A 304 -20.67 7.08 -8.80
CA TYR A 304 -19.85 8.20 -8.33
C TYR A 304 -20.68 9.48 -8.15
N ASP A 305 -20.52 10.12 -6.99
CA ASP A 305 -21.11 11.43 -6.70
C ASP A 305 -20.00 12.45 -6.35
N PRO A 306 -19.71 13.43 -7.24
CA PRO A 306 -18.67 14.42 -7.00
C PRO A 306 -18.98 15.38 -5.84
N ASN A 307 -20.24 15.48 -5.39
CA ASN A 307 -20.61 16.34 -4.25
C ASN A 307 -20.58 15.58 -2.92
N GLY A 308 -20.38 14.27 -2.93
CA GLY A 308 -20.28 13.47 -1.71
C GLY A 308 -19.11 13.91 -0.83
N ALA A 309 -19.28 13.85 0.49
CA ALA A 309 -18.28 14.32 1.45
C ALA A 309 -16.93 13.60 1.29
N VAL A 310 -16.96 12.28 1.14
CA VAL A 310 -15.77 11.43 0.98
C VAL A 310 -15.06 11.70 -0.34
N ALA A 311 -15.80 11.93 -1.43
CA ALA A 311 -15.22 12.24 -2.74
C ALA A 311 -14.43 13.55 -2.70
N GLN A 312 -15.03 14.61 -2.14
CA GLN A 312 -14.35 15.91 -2.00
C GLN A 312 -13.11 15.81 -1.11
N LEU A 313 -13.18 15.10 0.03
CA LEU A 313 -12.02 14.90 0.90
C LEU A 313 -10.92 14.08 0.22
N THR A 314 -11.28 13.10 -0.61
CA THR A 314 -10.35 12.31 -1.42
C THR A 314 -9.59 13.21 -2.39
N GLU A 315 -10.30 14.06 -3.15
CA GLU A 315 -9.68 15.02 -4.05
C GLU A 315 -8.79 16.02 -3.29
N MET A 316 -9.24 16.54 -2.15
CA MET A 316 -8.44 17.47 -1.32
C MET A 316 -7.13 16.82 -0.83
N LEU A 317 -7.20 15.60 -0.31
CA LEU A 317 -6.03 14.83 0.13
C LEU A 317 -5.04 14.60 -1.02
N THR A 318 -5.54 14.14 -2.16
CA THR A 318 -4.73 13.87 -3.34
C THR A 318 -4.09 15.16 -3.86
N PHE A 319 -4.87 16.20 -4.11
CA PHE A 319 -4.41 17.37 -4.87
C PHE A 319 -3.72 18.45 -4.05
N ASP A 320 -4.10 18.63 -2.78
CA ASP A 320 -3.47 19.62 -1.92
C ASP A 320 -2.20 19.06 -1.27
N HIS A 321 -2.23 17.78 -0.87
CA HIS A 321 -1.18 17.19 -0.03
C HIS A 321 -0.40 16.05 -0.71
N GLY A 322 -0.82 15.57 -1.88
CA GLY A 322 -0.14 14.47 -2.58
C GLY A 322 -0.24 13.15 -1.84
N VAL A 323 -1.38 12.91 -1.17
CA VAL A 323 -1.70 11.65 -0.47
C VAL A 323 -2.39 10.72 -1.45
N ALA A 324 -1.92 9.48 -1.59
CA ALA A 324 -2.64 8.45 -2.32
C ALA A 324 -3.81 7.92 -1.48
N VAL A 325 -5.02 7.99 -2.03
CA VAL A 325 -6.23 7.49 -1.38
C VAL A 325 -6.65 6.20 -2.09
N ILE A 326 -6.63 5.09 -1.37
CA ILE A 326 -6.85 3.75 -1.93
C ILE A 326 -8.14 3.19 -1.37
N PHE A 327 -9.02 2.67 -2.23
CA PHE A 327 -10.30 2.09 -1.87
C PHE A 327 -10.50 0.67 -2.40
N ALA A 328 -11.17 -0.15 -1.60
CA ALA A 328 -11.69 -1.44 -2.04
C ALA A 328 -12.79 -1.27 -3.10
N ALA A 329 -12.77 -2.10 -4.14
CA ALA A 329 -13.74 -2.02 -5.23
C ALA A 329 -15.18 -2.43 -4.85
N SER A 330 -15.41 -3.06 -3.68
CA SER A 330 -16.66 -3.71 -3.19
C SER A 330 -16.72 -5.24 -3.41
N ASN A 331 -17.63 -5.92 -2.68
CA ASN A 331 -17.83 -7.38 -2.66
C ASN A 331 -19.18 -7.83 -3.28
N SER A 332 -19.80 -7.01 -4.12
CA SER A 332 -21.13 -7.27 -4.70
C SER A 332 -21.11 -8.05 -6.01
N GLY A 333 -19.93 -8.46 -6.49
CA GLY A 333 -19.75 -9.23 -7.72
C GLY A 333 -20.28 -8.50 -8.94
N GLY A 334 -20.98 -9.24 -9.81
CA GLY A 334 -21.54 -8.73 -11.06
C GLY A 334 -20.78 -9.20 -12.30
N ASN A 335 -21.23 -8.76 -13.47
CA ASN A 335 -20.66 -9.12 -14.77
C ASN A 335 -20.38 -7.91 -15.66
N GLY A 336 -20.33 -6.72 -15.05
CA GLY A 336 -20.15 -5.44 -15.74
C GLY A 336 -21.36 -4.97 -16.55
N GLY A 337 -22.47 -5.71 -16.54
CA GLY A 337 -23.75 -5.28 -17.12
C GLY A 337 -24.54 -4.33 -16.22
N GLU A 338 -24.18 -4.26 -14.95
CA GLU A 338 -24.70 -3.33 -13.95
C GLU A 338 -24.21 -1.90 -14.23
N CYS A 339 -25.07 -1.08 -14.84
CA CYS A 339 -24.80 0.31 -15.21
C CYS A 339 -26.01 1.20 -14.90
N GLY A 340 -25.78 2.48 -14.62
CA GLY A 340 -26.81 3.52 -14.53
C GLY A 340 -27.80 3.34 -13.37
N GLY A 341 -27.38 3.72 -12.16
CA GLY A 341 -28.16 3.64 -10.92
C GLY A 341 -28.18 2.26 -10.27
N GLY A 342 -27.41 1.30 -10.81
CA GLY A 342 -27.31 -0.06 -10.28
C GLY A 342 -25.87 -0.58 -10.27
N LEU A 343 -24.89 0.31 -10.37
CA LEU A 343 -23.47 -0.01 -10.29
C LEU A 343 -23.16 -0.63 -8.91
N LYS A 344 -22.33 -1.66 -8.93
CA LYS A 344 -21.96 -2.45 -7.75
C LYS A 344 -20.56 -2.14 -7.22
N THR A 345 -19.83 -1.26 -7.90
CA THR A 345 -18.54 -0.80 -7.40
C THR A 345 -18.74 0.21 -6.29
N ASN A 346 -17.75 0.28 -5.41
CA ASN A 346 -17.71 1.25 -4.33
C ASN A 346 -17.76 2.67 -4.91
N VAL A 347 -18.76 3.47 -4.51
CA VAL A 347 -18.94 4.86 -4.93
C VAL A 347 -17.67 5.70 -4.72
N TYR A 348 -16.92 5.43 -3.66
CA TYR A 348 -15.70 6.16 -3.31
C TYR A 348 -14.50 5.72 -4.15
N ALA A 349 -14.43 4.44 -4.52
CA ALA A 349 -13.40 3.91 -5.42
C ALA A 349 -13.57 4.41 -6.87
N ASN A 350 -14.77 4.85 -7.25
CA ASN A 350 -15.04 5.48 -8.54
C ASN A 350 -14.66 6.98 -8.58
N THR A 351 -14.14 7.54 -7.48
CA THR A 351 -13.63 8.91 -7.46
C THR A 351 -12.39 8.98 -8.35
N PRO A 352 -12.29 9.89 -9.34
CA PRO A 352 -11.21 9.90 -10.31
C PRO A 352 -9.78 9.93 -9.73
N SER A 353 -9.60 10.46 -8.52
CA SER A 353 -8.30 10.59 -7.86
C SER A 353 -8.01 9.48 -6.86
N ALA A 354 -8.86 8.44 -6.80
CA ALA A 354 -8.75 7.31 -5.89
C ALA A 354 -8.27 6.07 -6.62
N ILE A 355 -7.46 5.25 -5.94
CA ILE A 355 -6.99 3.97 -6.49
C ILE A 355 -7.95 2.85 -6.08
N SER A 356 -8.64 2.26 -7.04
CA SER A 356 -9.63 1.20 -6.92
C SER A 356 -9.00 -0.19 -7.06
N VAL A 357 -9.21 -1.05 -6.06
CA VAL A 357 -8.54 -2.37 -5.96
C VAL A 357 -9.53 -3.53 -6.05
N ALA A 358 -9.34 -4.40 -7.06
CA ALA A 358 -10.06 -5.66 -7.23
C ALA A 358 -9.45 -6.81 -6.40
N ALA A 359 -10.29 -7.77 -6.00
CA ALA A 359 -9.85 -8.96 -5.29
C ALA A 359 -9.62 -10.15 -6.23
N LEU A 360 -8.38 -10.64 -6.23
CA LEU A 360 -7.94 -11.85 -6.91
C LEU A 360 -7.90 -13.05 -5.96
N THR A 361 -7.85 -14.25 -6.52
CA THR A 361 -7.61 -15.50 -5.77
C THR A 361 -6.29 -15.41 -5.01
N HIS A 362 -6.11 -16.28 -4.01
CA HIS A 362 -4.91 -16.28 -3.16
C HIS A 362 -3.60 -16.34 -3.98
N ASP A 363 -3.59 -17.14 -5.04
CA ASP A 363 -2.46 -17.30 -5.97
C ASP A 363 -2.37 -16.20 -7.05
N GLY A 364 -3.27 -15.22 -7.03
CA GLY A 364 -3.35 -14.12 -7.98
C GLY A 364 -3.73 -14.52 -9.40
N THR A 365 -4.21 -15.74 -9.66
CA THR A 365 -4.43 -16.23 -11.03
C THR A 365 -5.78 -15.89 -11.63
N ALA A 366 -6.77 -15.56 -10.81
CA ALA A 366 -8.13 -15.28 -11.25
C ALA A 366 -8.83 -14.22 -10.40
N VAL A 367 -9.86 -13.58 -10.95
CA VAL A 367 -10.73 -12.71 -10.15
C VAL A 367 -11.65 -13.54 -9.27
N THR A 368 -11.85 -13.08 -8.03
CA THR A 368 -12.79 -13.71 -7.10
C THR A 368 -14.24 -13.49 -7.54
N SER A 369 -15.12 -14.38 -7.07
CA SER A 369 -16.56 -14.30 -7.38
C SER A 369 -17.25 -13.05 -6.81
N PHE A 370 -16.75 -12.56 -5.68
CA PHE A 370 -17.33 -11.44 -4.94
C PHE A 370 -16.79 -10.08 -5.34
N SER A 371 -15.56 -9.96 -5.87
CA SER A 371 -15.01 -8.63 -6.23
C SER A 371 -16.00 -7.89 -7.14
N SER A 372 -16.31 -6.63 -6.87
CA SER A 372 -17.22 -5.89 -7.74
C SER A 372 -16.60 -5.62 -9.12
N ARG A 373 -17.46 -5.46 -10.12
CA ARG A 373 -17.08 -5.19 -11.52
C ARG A 373 -17.58 -3.81 -11.92
N GLY A 374 -16.73 -3.04 -12.58
CA GLY A 374 -17.12 -1.78 -13.18
C GLY A 374 -18.16 -1.96 -14.29
N CYS A 375 -18.90 -0.90 -14.62
CA CYS A 375 -19.81 -0.91 -15.75
C CYS A 375 -19.00 -1.01 -17.05
N MET A 376 -19.23 -2.04 -17.87
CA MET A 376 -18.46 -2.31 -19.11
C MET A 376 -18.45 -1.14 -20.13
N ASN A 377 -19.36 -0.18 -19.98
CA ASN A 377 -19.48 1.01 -20.82
C ASN A 377 -18.89 2.29 -20.20
N GLN A 378 -18.38 2.22 -18.97
CA GLN A 378 -17.91 3.35 -18.18
C GLN A 378 -16.58 2.99 -17.53
N MET A 379 -15.48 3.27 -18.24
CA MET A 379 -14.14 2.82 -17.86
C MET A 379 -13.66 3.38 -16.52
N HIS A 380 -14.04 4.61 -16.16
CA HIS A 380 -13.75 5.19 -14.83
C HIS A 380 -14.34 4.45 -13.63
N THR A 381 -15.21 3.46 -13.87
CA THR A 381 -15.77 2.63 -12.79
C THR A 381 -15.03 1.30 -12.67
N TRP A 382 -14.06 1.05 -13.54
CA TRP A 382 -13.29 -0.19 -13.55
C TRP A 382 -12.25 -0.10 -12.43
N PRO A 383 -11.89 -1.22 -11.79
CA PRO A 383 -10.73 -1.23 -10.91
C PRO A 383 -9.45 -0.85 -11.69
N ASP A 384 -8.49 -0.22 -11.03
CA ASP A 384 -7.21 0.13 -11.66
C ASP A 384 -6.28 -1.09 -11.67
N VAL A 385 -6.23 -1.79 -10.53
CA VAL A 385 -5.39 -2.98 -10.33
C VAL A 385 -6.06 -4.03 -9.45
N GLY A 386 -5.50 -5.24 -9.46
CA GLY A 386 -5.89 -6.35 -8.61
C GLY A 386 -4.80 -6.77 -7.63
N ALA A 387 -5.21 -7.27 -6.47
CA ALA A 387 -4.32 -7.91 -5.50
C ALA A 387 -5.02 -9.12 -4.85
N PRO A 388 -4.26 -10.05 -4.21
CA PRO A 388 -4.86 -11.18 -3.52
C PRO A 388 -5.86 -10.74 -2.45
N GLY A 389 -7.10 -11.19 -2.56
CA GLY A 389 -8.19 -10.88 -1.62
C GLY A 389 -8.95 -12.09 -1.12
N ARG A 390 -8.53 -13.31 -1.50
CA ARG A 390 -9.13 -14.57 -1.07
C ARG A 390 -8.22 -15.27 -0.06
N ASP A 391 -8.79 -15.68 1.06
CA ASP A 391 -8.13 -16.47 2.11
C ASP A 391 -6.81 -15.84 2.59
N ILE A 392 -6.84 -14.54 2.87
CA ILE A 392 -5.67 -13.76 3.26
C ILE A 392 -5.46 -13.89 4.76
N TRP A 393 -4.29 -14.39 5.15
CA TRP A 393 -3.88 -14.50 6.54
C TRP A 393 -3.20 -13.22 6.99
N ALA A 394 -3.71 -12.60 8.05
CA ALA A 394 -3.07 -11.47 8.69
C ALA A 394 -3.47 -11.42 10.17
N THR A 395 -3.01 -10.39 10.87
CA THR A 395 -3.17 -10.24 12.32
C THR A 395 -4.64 -10.28 12.74
N ALA A 396 -4.92 -10.98 13.83
CA ALA A 396 -6.25 -11.14 14.39
C ALA A 396 -6.41 -10.26 15.64
N PRO A 397 -7.56 -9.61 15.82
CA PRO A 397 -7.85 -8.87 17.05
C PRO A 397 -8.10 -9.79 18.24
N ARG A 398 -8.01 -9.25 19.46
CA ARG A 398 -8.43 -9.96 20.67
C ARG A 398 -9.87 -9.61 21.04
N GLY A 399 -10.73 -10.62 21.24
CA GLY A 399 -12.03 -10.46 21.91
C GLY A 399 -13.14 -9.78 21.11
N THR A 400 -13.04 -9.73 19.78
CA THR A 400 -14.02 -9.07 18.88
C THR A 400 -14.98 -10.07 18.20
N ALA A 401 -15.91 -9.54 17.38
CA ALA A 401 -16.88 -10.35 16.65
C ALA A 401 -16.26 -11.25 15.58
N ILE A 402 -15.23 -10.79 14.85
CA ILE A 402 -14.49 -11.65 13.90
C ILE A 402 -13.66 -12.68 14.68
N ASP A 403 -12.99 -12.30 15.77
CA ASP A 403 -12.32 -13.27 16.65
C ASP A 403 -13.29 -14.40 17.02
N ALA A 404 -14.51 -14.09 17.46
CA ALA A 404 -15.53 -15.08 17.81
C ALA A 404 -15.94 -16.03 16.65
N SER A 405 -15.90 -15.59 15.39
CA SER A 405 -16.24 -16.42 14.22
C SER A 405 -15.05 -17.21 13.67
N THR A 406 -13.83 -16.75 13.93
CA THR A 406 -12.59 -17.35 13.43
C THR A 406 -11.85 -18.21 14.45
N LYS A 407 -12.27 -18.27 15.73
CA LYS A 407 -11.65 -19.11 16.80
C LYS A 407 -11.41 -20.57 16.44
N LEU A 408 -12.13 -21.12 15.47
CA LEU A 408 -12.00 -22.50 15.02
C LEU A 408 -10.82 -22.73 14.06
N GLN A 409 -10.16 -21.66 13.59
CA GLN A 409 -8.99 -21.72 12.69
C GLN A 409 -7.72 -22.22 13.40
N GLY A 410 -7.69 -22.18 14.74
CA GLY A 410 -6.61 -22.79 15.53
C GLY A 410 -5.42 -21.87 15.83
N ASP A 411 -5.48 -20.62 15.40
CA ASP A 411 -4.51 -19.56 15.71
C ASP A 411 -5.24 -18.38 16.39
N LEU A 412 -4.58 -17.73 17.36
CA LEU A 412 -5.14 -16.62 18.14
C LEU A 412 -4.59 -15.26 17.71
N TYR A 413 -3.46 -15.25 16.99
CA TYR A 413 -2.81 -14.04 16.51
C TYR A 413 -3.05 -13.81 15.03
N TYR A 414 -3.44 -14.84 14.29
CA TYR A 414 -3.69 -14.68 12.88
C TYR A 414 -4.98 -15.35 12.46
N MET A 415 -5.63 -14.75 11.47
CA MET A 415 -6.85 -15.27 10.89
C MET A 415 -6.87 -15.06 9.39
N SER A 416 -7.53 -15.98 8.70
CA SER A 416 -7.84 -15.90 7.29
C SER A 416 -9.24 -15.32 7.09
N ILE A 417 -9.33 -14.25 6.31
CA ILE A 417 -10.59 -13.68 5.81
C ILE A 417 -10.44 -13.31 4.32
N SER A 418 -11.58 -13.10 3.66
CA SER A 418 -11.65 -12.81 2.22
C SER A 418 -12.45 -11.54 1.96
N GLY A 419 -12.03 -10.75 0.97
CA GLY A 419 -12.68 -9.51 0.57
C GLY A 419 -11.79 -8.62 -0.30
N THR A 420 -12.39 -7.68 -1.02
CA THR A 420 -11.64 -6.54 -1.59
C THR A 420 -10.97 -5.71 -0.50
N SER A 421 -11.49 -5.75 0.73
CA SER A 421 -10.84 -5.25 1.93
C SER A 421 -9.49 -5.87 2.26
N MET A 422 -9.19 -7.08 1.77
CA MET A 422 -7.89 -7.73 1.99
C MET A 422 -6.94 -7.51 0.80
N ALA A 423 -7.49 -7.27 -0.40
CA ALA A 423 -6.70 -6.88 -1.57
C ALA A 423 -6.18 -5.44 -1.45
N THR A 424 -7.02 -4.52 -1.01
CA THR A 424 -6.71 -3.09 -0.81
C THR A 424 -5.47 -2.83 0.05
N PRO A 425 -5.30 -3.45 1.23
CA PRO A 425 -4.12 -3.24 2.06
C PRO A 425 -2.83 -3.83 1.47
N HIS A 426 -2.89 -4.80 0.55
CA HIS A 426 -1.69 -5.18 -0.20
C HIS A 426 -1.20 -3.96 -0.99
N VAL A 427 -2.08 -3.28 -1.72
CA VAL A 427 -1.74 -2.06 -2.49
C VAL A 427 -1.31 -0.92 -1.56
N GLY A 428 -1.94 -0.78 -0.39
CA GLY A 428 -1.51 0.15 0.66
C GLY A 428 -0.05 -0.08 1.10
N GLY A 429 0.33 -1.34 1.35
CA GLY A 429 1.72 -1.70 1.65
C GLY A 429 2.67 -1.49 0.48
N ILE A 430 2.25 -1.81 -0.76
CA ILE A 430 3.06 -1.53 -1.97
C ILE A 430 3.33 -0.02 -2.08
N ALA A 431 2.33 0.83 -1.85
CA ALA A 431 2.51 2.28 -1.86
C ALA A 431 3.56 2.74 -0.83
N GLY A 432 3.62 2.10 0.34
CA GLY A 432 4.71 2.28 1.32
C GLY A 432 6.09 1.95 0.74
N LEU A 433 6.26 0.82 0.07
CA LEU A 433 7.52 0.47 -0.59
C LEU A 433 7.91 1.47 -1.70
N LEU A 434 6.94 1.92 -2.49
CA LEU A 434 7.18 2.90 -3.55
C LEU A 434 7.66 4.23 -2.97
N LEU A 435 7.08 4.69 -1.88
CA LEU A 435 7.48 5.92 -1.19
C LEU A 435 8.84 5.78 -0.47
N ASN A 436 9.16 4.59 0.04
CA ASN A 436 10.47 4.29 0.60
C ASN A 436 11.56 4.40 -0.48
N ALA A 437 11.30 3.85 -1.68
CA ALA A 437 12.24 3.91 -2.80
C ALA A 437 12.28 5.29 -3.50
N ALA A 438 11.16 6.00 -3.52
CA ALA A 438 10.95 7.25 -4.24
C ALA A 438 10.10 8.28 -3.45
N PRO A 439 10.69 9.01 -2.49
CA PRO A 439 9.98 10.02 -1.71
C PRO A 439 9.43 11.19 -2.53
N SER A 440 9.94 11.42 -3.75
CA SER A 440 9.49 12.49 -4.66
C SER A 440 8.18 12.21 -5.39
N LEU A 441 7.62 11.00 -5.29
CA LEU A 441 6.33 10.68 -5.90
C LEU A 441 5.23 11.60 -5.36
N GLY A 442 4.26 11.93 -6.19
CA GLY A 442 3.10 12.75 -5.80
C GLY A 442 2.02 12.76 -6.88
N VAL A 443 1.35 13.90 -7.03
CA VAL A 443 0.41 14.12 -8.14
C VAL A 443 1.15 14.81 -9.28
N ALA A 444 0.99 14.27 -10.49
CA ALA A 444 1.58 14.82 -11.68
C ALA A 444 0.83 16.03 -12.22
N ASP A 445 1.50 16.84 -13.04
CA ASP A 445 0.87 17.97 -13.75
C ASP A 445 0.12 17.54 -15.03
N TYR A 446 0.27 16.28 -15.46
CA TYR A 446 -0.46 15.74 -16.61
C TYR A 446 -1.79 15.11 -16.18
N HIS A 447 -2.77 15.19 -17.09
CA HIS A 447 -4.17 14.86 -16.83
C HIS A 447 -4.65 13.56 -17.49
N ARG A 448 -3.71 12.72 -17.94
CA ARG A 448 -4.02 11.48 -18.66
C ARG A 448 -3.09 10.38 -18.21
N ASP A 449 -3.66 9.28 -17.76
CA ASP A 449 -2.96 8.03 -17.50
C ASP A 449 -2.82 7.18 -18.78
N ASP A 450 -2.55 5.88 -18.62
CA ASP A 450 -2.35 5.00 -19.76
C ASP A 450 -3.66 4.57 -20.46
N HIS A 451 -4.81 4.62 -19.80
CA HIS A 451 -6.10 4.13 -20.30
C HIS A 451 -7.08 5.27 -20.64
N ASP A 452 -6.81 6.50 -20.24
CA ASP A 452 -7.60 7.71 -20.52
C ASP A 452 -7.75 8.11 -22.00
N GLU A 453 -7.11 7.40 -22.92
CA GLU A 453 -7.13 7.69 -24.35
C GLU A 453 -7.91 6.65 -25.17
N GLY A 454 -8.50 7.11 -26.28
CA GLY A 454 -9.09 6.25 -27.29
C GLY A 454 -10.57 5.91 -27.09
N SER A 455 -10.92 4.64 -27.30
CA SER A 455 -12.30 4.17 -27.43
C SER A 455 -12.52 2.97 -26.52
N SER A 456 -13.47 3.04 -25.57
CA SER A 456 -13.88 1.85 -24.84
C SER A 456 -14.45 0.83 -25.83
N LEU A 457 -14.17 -0.45 -25.58
CA LEU A 457 -14.64 -1.58 -26.40
C LEU A 457 -16.15 -1.57 -26.60
N VAL A 458 -16.89 -1.08 -25.60
CA VAL A 458 -18.35 -1.13 -25.58
C VAL A 458 -18.96 0.24 -25.84
N GLY A 459 -18.30 1.32 -25.39
CA GLY A 459 -18.76 2.69 -25.62
C GLY A 459 -18.49 3.23 -27.05
N GLY A 460 -17.46 2.73 -27.75
CA GLY A 460 -17.09 3.19 -29.09
C GLY A 460 -16.18 4.43 -29.10
N GLU A 461 -16.10 5.13 -30.24
CA GLU A 461 -15.14 6.24 -30.41
C GLU A 461 -15.28 7.35 -29.36
N GLY A 462 -14.18 7.64 -28.64
CA GLY A 462 -14.10 8.74 -27.67
C GLY A 462 -14.72 8.44 -26.31
N THR A 463 -14.97 7.17 -26.00
CA THR A 463 -15.60 6.73 -24.73
C THR A 463 -14.65 6.10 -23.72
N ALA A 464 -13.35 6.02 -24.04
CA ALA A 464 -12.32 5.63 -23.07
C ALA A 464 -12.07 6.77 -22.08
N ALA A 465 -11.90 7.99 -22.59
CA ALA A 465 -11.79 9.17 -21.75
C ALA A 465 -13.07 9.38 -20.92
N TYR A 466 -12.92 10.00 -19.77
CA TYR A 466 -13.92 10.83 -19.08
C TYR A 466 -14.37 12.03 -19.96
N GLY A 467 -14.61 11.79 -21.26
CA GLY A 467 -14.92 12.76 -22.31
C GLY A 467 -16.27 13.46 -22.16
N GLN A 468 -16.77 13.58 -20.93
CA GLN A 468 -17.97 14.31 -20.55
C GLN A 468 -17.65 15.68 -19.92
N PHE A 469 -16.43 15.94 -19.47
CA PHE A 469 -16.05 17.23 -18.89
C PHE A 469 -15.23 18.08 -19.87
N GLU A 470 -15.71 19.30 -20.15
CA GLU A 470 -15.08 20.22 -21.11
C GLU A 470 -13.70 20.73 -20.64
N ASP A 471 -13.40 20.62 -19.33
CA ASP A 471 -12.21 21.13 -18.66
C ASP A 471 -11.21 20.03 -18.23
N TRP A 472 -11.37 18.79 -18.71
CA TRP A 472 -10.52 17.64 -18.36
C TRP A 472 -9.02 17.94 -18.41
N ASP A 473 -8.51 18.57 -19.46
CA ASP A 473 -7.08 18.83 -19.60
C ASP A 473 -6.56 20.00 -18.71
N THR A 474 -7.41 20.51 -17.80
CA THR A 474 -7.09 21.65 -16.92
C THR A 474 -7.61 21.53 -15.49
N ALA A 475 -8.54 20.61 -15.24
CA ALA A 475 -9.16 20.45 -13.93
C ALA A 475 -8.23 19.70 -12.97
N ASN A 476 -8.23 20.06 -11.68
CA ASN A 476 -7.38 19.37 -10.72
C ASN A 476 -7.74 17.87 -10.61
N PHE A 477 -9.03 17.53 -10.67
CA PHE A 477 -9.55 16.17 -10.47
C PHE A 477 -9.08 15.15 -11.52
N SER A 478 -8.58 15.60 -12.66
CA SER A 478 -8.07 14.72 -13.72
C SER A 478 -6.55 14.54 -13.68
N ARG A 479 -5.85 15.20 -12.74
CA ARG A 479 -4.41 15.01 -12.59
C ARG A 479 -4.12 13.62 -12.02
N VAL A 480 -3.15 12.94 -12.60
CA VAL A 480 -2.82 11.55 -12.27
C VAL A 480 -1.96 11.48 -11.02
N HIS A 481 -2.29 10.57 -10.09
CA HIS A 481 -1.41 10.26 -8.98
C HIS A 481 -0.31 9.31 -9.46
N GLU A 482 0.97 9.62 -9.23
CA GLU A 482 2.06 8.83 -9.82
C GLU A 482 2.13 7.38 -9.30
N LEU A 483 1.75 7.15 -8.03
CA LEU A 483 1.58 5.81 -7.47
C LEU A 483 0.58 4.95 -8.27
N GLU A 484 -0.57 5.50 -8.64
CA GLU A 484 -1.59 4.82 -9.46
C GLU A 484 -1.00 4.37 -10.80
N LEU A 485 -0.46 5.32 -11.57
CA LEU A 485 0.12 5.02 -12.88
C LEU A 485 1.28 4.01 -12.80
N ILE A 486 2.12 4.08 -11.76
CA ILE A 486 3.21 3.11 -11.56
C ILE A 486 2.63 1.70 -11.32
N LEU A 487 1.57 1.58 -10.52
CA LEU A 487 0.91 0.30 -10.24
C LEU A 487 0.31 -0.29 -11.54
N GLU A 488 -0.39 0.53 -12.32
CA GLU A 488 -1.00 0.13 -13.60
C GLU A 488 0.03 -0.36 -14.61
N LEU A 489 1.07 0.45 -14.87
CA LEU A 489 2.10 0.17 -15.88
C LEU A 489 2.90 -1.09 -15.58
N THR A 490 2.99 -1.48 -14.31
CA THR A 490 3.79 -2.62 -13.86
C THR A 490 2.98 -3.87 -13.54
N ALA A 491 1.66 -3.77 -13.47
CA ALA A 491 0.76 -4.88 -13.21
C ALA A 491 0.81 -5.97 -14.30
N GLN A 492 0.39 -7.17 -13.93
CA GLN A 492 0.41 -8.37 -14.75
C GLN A 492 -1.02 -8.84 -15.05
N TYR A 493 -1.45 -8.62 -16.30
CA TYR A 493 -2.72 -9.16 -16.80
C TYR A 493 -2.60 -10.56 -17.41
N GLU A 494 -1.40 -11.00 -17.82
CA GLU A 494 -1.23 -12.24 -18.58
C GLU A 494 -1.78 -13.45 -17.81
N GLY A 495 -2.75 -14.14 -18.42
CA GLY A 495 -3.45 -15.28 -17.82
C GLY A 495 -4.80 -14.96 -17.20
N MET A 496 -5.17 -13.68 -17.06
CA MET A 496 -6.39 -13.25 -16.33
C MET A 496 -7.62 -13.02 -17.21
N SER A 497 -7.46 -13.03 -18.53
CA SER A 497 -8.58 -12.88 -19.46
C SER A 497 -9.59 -14.00 -19.23
N ASN A 498 -10.83 -13.65 -18.87
CA ASN A 498 -11.89 -14.62 -18.60
C ASN A 498 -11.52 -15.70 -17.55
N SER A 499 -10.56 -15.40 -16.66
CA SER A 499 -10.24 -16.27 -15.52
C SER A 499 -11.13 -15.92 -14.34
N CYS A 500 -11.78 -16.91 -13.75
CA CYS A 500 -12.53 -16.74 -12.51
C CYS A 500 -12.30 -17.89 -11.56
N GLU A 501 -12.47 -17.55 -10.28
CA GLU A 501 -12.53 -18.52 -9.20
C GLU A 501 -13.51 -19.66 -9.52
N SER A 502 -13.07 -20.89 -9.23
CA SER A 502 -13.88 -22.07 -9.46
C SER A 502 -15.14 -22.06 -8.60
N GLY A 503 -16.29 -22.40 -9.19
CA GLY A 503 -17.57 -22.46 -8.45
C GLY A 503 -18.36 -21.15 -8.44
N ASN A 504 -17.92 -20.13 -9.19
CA ASN A 504 -18.71 -18.95 -9.47
C ASN A 504 -19.84 -19.28 -10.48
N ASP A 505 -20.98 -19.73 -9.97
CA ASP A 505 -22.13 -20.10 -10.81
C ASP A 505 -22.90 -18.86 -11.34
N ASP A 506 -22.71 -17.68 -10.73
CA ASP A 506 -23.45 -16.45 -11.04
C ASP A 506 -22.75 -15.55 -12.08
N ASP A 507 -21.44 -15.71 -12.28
CA ASP A 507 -20.67 -15.08 -13.35
C ASP A 507 -19.84 -16.13 -14.09
N ALA A 508 -20.18 -16.32 -15.37
CA ALA A 508 -19.52 -17.28 -16.26
C ALA A 508 -18.15 -16.81 -16.75
N CYS A 509 -17.78 -15.55 -16.44
CA CYS A 509 -16.50 -14.92 -16.76
C CYS A 509 -16.07 -15.15 -18.20
N ASN A 510 -17.00 -14.91 -19.11
CA ASN A 510 -16.84 -15.05 -20.55
C ASN A 510 -17.30 -13.78 -21.29
N ASP A 511 -17.37 -12.69 -20.55
CA ASP A 511 -17.84 -11.37 -20.92
C ASP A 511 -16.71 -10.50 -21.48
N ILE A 512 -15.45 -10.78 -21.13
CA ILE A 512 -14.30 -10.13 -21.78
C ILE A 512 -14.17 -10.69 -23.20
N PRO A 513 -14.20 -9.85 -24.25
CA PRO A 513 -13.96 -10.29 -25.61
C PRO A 513 -12.56 -10.91 -25.78
N ALA A 514 -12.35 -11.66 -26.87
CA ALA A 514 -11.03 -12.23 -27.18
C ALA A 514 -9.91 -11.18 -27.30
N GLU A 515 -10.27 -9.94 -27.60
CA GLU A 515 -9.40 -8.76 -27.53
C GLU A 515 -9.96 -7.84 -26.44
N CYS A 516 -9.25 -7.74 -25.31
CA CYS A 516 -9.50 -6.81 -24.20
C CYS A 516 -9.36 -5.35 -24.66
N TYR A 517 -9.83 -4.39 -23.84
CA TYR A 517 -9.48 -2.98 -24.07
C TYR A 517 -7.97 -2.85 -23.86
N ARG A 518 -7.31 -2.11 -24.74
CA ARG A 518 -5.86 -1.91 -24.68
C ARG A 518 -5.58 -0.46 -24.33
N SER A 519 -4.81 -0.27 -23.25
CA SER A 519 -4.27 1.02 -22.90
C SER A 519 -3.27 1.51 -23.95
N SER A 520 -2.80 2.74 -23.82
CA SER A 520 -1.79 3.37 -24.67
C SER A 520 -0.47 2.57 -24.72
N THR A 521 -0.15 1.82 -23.66
CA THR A 521 1.02 0.93 -23.59
C THR A 521 0.77 -0.43 -24.25
N GLY A 522 -0.47 -0.69 -24.67
CA GLY A 522 -0.90 -1.94 -25.29
C GLY A 522 -1.22 -3.05 -24.28
N GLN A 523 -1.18 -2.77 -22.98
CA GLN A 523 -1.61 -3.67 -21.91
C GLN A 523 -3.13 -3.80 -21.90
N CYS A 524 -3.65 -4.93 -21.41
CA CYS A 524 -5.08 -5.08 -21.22
C CYS A 524 -5.51 -4.32 -19.96
N HIS A 525 -6.64 -3.64 -20.05
CA HIS A 525 -7.36 -3.07 -18.92
C HIS A 525 -8.83 -3.49 -19.05
N ASP A 526 -9.44 -4.09 -18.01
CA ASP A 526 -10.82 -4.59 -18.05
C ASP A 526 -11.63 -4.27 -16.80
N TRP A 527 -12.96 -4.35 -16.91
CA TRP A 527 -13.89 -3.98 -15.83
C TRP A 527 -13.90 -4.91 -14.61
N ARG A 528 -13.11 -5.98 -14.61
CA ARG A 528 -13.06 -6.97 -13.53
C ARG A 528 -11.80 -6.85 -12.69
N VAL A 529 -10.66 -6.57 -13.33
CA VAL A 529 -9.33 -6.57 -12.67
C VAL A 529 -8.44 -5.39 -13.05
N GLY A 530 -8.93 -4.45 -13.86
CA GLY A 530 -8.10 -3.35 -14.37
C GLY A 530 -6.91 -3.88 -15.17
N HIS A 531 -5.72 -3.42 -14.80
CA HIS A 531 -4.43 -3.89 -15.36
C HIS A 531 -3.99 -5.27 -14.85
N GLY A 532 -4.72 -5.88 -13.92
CA GLY A 532 -4.43 -7.20 -13.37
C GLY A 532 -3.61 -7.16 -12.08
N LEU A 533 -2.89 -8.24 -11.77
CA LEU A 533 -2.17 -8.39 -10.51
C LEU A 533 -1.03 -7.39 -10.37
N THR A 534 -1.02 -6.63 -9.28
CA THR A 534 0.08 -5.72 -8.93
C THR A 534 1.45 -6.44 -8.87
N ASN A 535 2.50 -5.78 -9.34
CA ASN A 535 3.88 -6.29 -9.31
C ASN A 535 4.80 -5.34 -8.55
N THR A 536 5.00 -5.62 -7.26
CA THR A 536 5.73 -4.75 -6.32
C THR A 536 7.17 -4.50 -6.76
N ASP A 537 7.91 -5.54 -7.15
CA ASP A 537 9.33 -5.42 -7.54
C ASP A 537 9.53 -4.51 -8.76
N LYS A 538 8.70 -4.64 -9.79
CA LYS A 538 8.74 -3.74 -10.94
C LYS A 538 8.28 -2.34 -10.60
N ALA A 539 7.24 -2.21 -9.78
CA ALA A 539 6.72 -0.92 -9.33
C ALA A 539 7.80 -0.14 -8.57
N VAL A 540 8.50 -0.80 -7.63
CA VAL A 540 9.63 -0.22 -6.87
C VAL A 540 10.76 0.18 -7.80
N ALA A 541 11.14 -0.67 -8.77
CA ALA A 541 12.16 -0.34 -9.75
C ALA A 541 11.79 0.89 -10.62
N LEU A 542 10.53 0.99 -11.05
CA LEU A 542 10.02 2.13 -11.82
C LEU A 542 10.02 3.41 -10.98
N ALA A 543 9.47 3.35 -9.78
CA ALA A 543 9.47 4.46 -8.81
C ALA A 543 10.90 4.95 -8.53
N ARG A 544 11.82 4.02 -8.26
CA ARG A 544 13.22 4.36 -8.00
C ARG A 544 13.90 5.00 -9.21
N THR A 545 13.58 4.55 -10.42
CA THR A 545 14.11 5.14 -11.65
C THR A 545 13.69 6.60 -11.76
N LEU A 546 12.41 6.89 -11.52
CA LEU A 546 11.91 8.27 -11.50
C LEU A 546 12.59 9.12 -10.43
N GLN A 547 12.75 8.59 -9.21
CA GLN A 547 13.46 9.28 -8.13
C GLN A 547 14.87 9.68 -8.53
N LEU A 548 15.62 8.78 -9.17
CA LEU A 548 17.00 9.07 -9.58
C LEU A 548 17.10 10.02 -10.76
N MET A 549 16.10 10.04 -11.64
CA MET A 549 16.01 11.02 -12.72
C MET A 549 15.74 12.42 -12.16
N ARG A 550 14.88 12.51 -11.13
CA ARG A 550 14.54 13.75 -10.42
C ARG A 550 15.63 14.25 -9.48
N ASP A 551 16.33 13.35 -8.80
CA ASP A 551 17.40 13.62 -7.85
C ASP A 551 18.62 12.71 -8.18
N PRO A 552 19.44 13.10 -9.17
CA PRO A 552 20.58 12.31 -9.60
C PRO A 552 21.74 12.34 -8.61
N ASN A 553 21.74 13.30 -7.68
CA ASN A 553 22.81 13.49 -6.71
C ASN A 553 22.53 12.77 -5.37
N VAL A 554 21.28 12.33 -5.15
CA VAL A 554 20.77 11.56 -4.01
C VAL A 554 20.92 12.32 -2.68
N ASP A 555 20.76 13.64 -2.71
CA ASP A 555 20.76 14.48 -1.51
C ASP A 555 19.36 14.68 -0.91
N GLY A 556 18.33 14.11 -1.55
CA GLY A 556 16.93 14.20 -1.14
C GLY A 556 16.21 15.44 -1.67
N ILE A 557 16.87 16.27 -2.48
CA ILE A 557 16.30 17.45 -3.12
C ILE A 557 16.03 17.13 -4.59
N VAL A 558 14.79 17.37 -5.03
CA VAL A 558 14.42 17.22 -6.44
C VAL A 558 15.08 18.33 -7.26
N ASP A 559 16.02 17.94 -8.12
CA ASP A 559 16.73 18.81 -9.06
C ASP A 559 16.01 18.95 -10.41
N HIS A 560 15.37 17.86 -10.86
CA HIS A 560 14.76 17.72 -12.19
C HIS A 560 13.29 17.29 -12.11
N PRO A 561 12.39 18.15 -11.59
CA PRO A 561 10.97 17.82 -11.44
C PRO A 561 10.25 17.57 -12.79
N GLU A 562 10.84 17.98 -13.92
CA GLU A 562 10.29 17.80 -15.26
C GLU A 562 10.20 16.33 -15.72
N TYR A 563 10.97 15.42 -15.11
CA TYR A 563 10.88 14.00 -15.44
C TYR A 563 9.58 13.39 -14.92
N THR A 564 8.96 12.57 -15.75
CA THR A 564 7.66 11.92 -15.51
C THR A 564 7.82 10.41 -15.35
N VAL A 565 6.77 9.76 -14.84
CA VAL A 565 6.67 8.29 -14.78
C VAL A 565 6.91 7.68 -16.17
N TRP A 566 6.43 8.32 -17.23
CA TRP A 566 6.62 7.87 -18.61
C TRP A 566 8.09 7.82 -19.02
N ASP A 567 8.88 8.84 -18.67
CA ASP A 567 10.30 8.88 -18.98
C ASP A 567 11.06 7.74 -18.26
N ALA A 568 10.70 7.48 -17.00
CA ALA A 568 11.26 6.38 -16.22
C ALA A 568 10.82 5.00 -16.76
N PHE A 569 9.57 4.89 -17.23
CA PHE A 569 9.01 3.66 -17.78
C PHE A 569 9.74 3.15 -19.01
N GLU A 570 10.29 4.05 -19.83
CA GLU A 570 11.06 3.68 -21.02
C GLU A 570 12.36 2.91 -20.68
N ILE A 571 12.94 3.12 -19.49
CA ILE A 571 14.29 2.64 -19.17
C ILE A 571 14.39 1.76 -17.91
N TYR A 572 13.42 1.77 -16.98
CA TYR A 572 13.57 1.11 -15.66
C TYR A 572 13.98 -0.36 -15.75
N THR A 573 13.43 -1.10 -16.73
CA THR A 573 13.73 -2.53 -16.92
C THR A 573 15.20 -2.79 -17.27
N SER A 574 15.88 -1.84 -17.91
CA SER A 574 17.32 -1.96 -18.24
C SER A 574 18.22 -1.91 -17.00
N LEU A 575 17.72 -1.32 -15.91
CA LEU A 575 18.42 -1.21 -14.64
C LEU A 575 18.21 -2.43 -13.74
N MET A 576 17.24 -3.29 -14.07
CA MET A 576 17.01 -4.56 -13.37
C MET A 576 17.97 -5.62 -13.94
N THR A 577 19.00 -5.97 -13.18
CA THR A 577 20.06 -6.90 -13.61
C THR A 577 20.19 -8.10 -12.67
N VAL A 578 21.10 -9.02 -13.01
CA VAL A 578 21.58 -10.07 -12.10
C VAL A 578 23.08 -9.86 -11.97
N GLU A 579 23.55 -9.65 -10.75
CA GLU A 579 24.95 -9.31 -10.47
C GLU A 579 25.60 -10.39 -9.59
N THR A 580 26.89 -10.64 -9.84
CA THR A 580 27.73 -11.46 -8.97
C THR A 580 28.61 -10.54 -8.13
N ILE A 581 28.30 -10.45 -6.85
CA ILE A 581 28.85 -9.49 -5.90
C ILE A 581 29.90 -10.17 -5.02
N PRO A 582 31.20 -9.85 -5.16
CA PRO A 582 32.24 -10.38 -4.29
C PRO A 582 32.21 -9.69 -2.92
N VAL A 583 32.40 -10.47 -1.85
CA VAL A 583 32.49 -9.98 -0.48
C VAL A 583 33.77 -10.49 0.19
N ASP A 584 34.38 -9.65 1.03
CA ASP A 584 35.63 -9.95 1.72
C ASP A 584 35.37 -10.47 3.15
N THR A 585 34.66 -11.59 3.23
CA THR A 585 34.36 -12.31 4.48
C THR A 585 34.20 -13.81 4.22
N ASP A 586 34.42 -14.61 5.26
CA ASP A 586 34.11 -16.05 5.30
C ASP A 586 32.81 -16.35 6.06
N ARG A 587 32.07 -15.31 6.47
CA ARG A 587 30.83 -15.46 7.24
C ARG A 587 29.65 -14.79 6.56
N VAL A 588 28.53 -15.49 6.62
CA VAL A 588 27.21 -14.95 6.31
C VAL A 588 26.30 -15.06 7.52
N ARG A 589 25.25 -14.25 7.54
CA ARG A 589 24.36 -14.06 8.67
C ARG A 589 22.92 -13.97 8.22
N HIS A 590 22.02 -14.45 9.06
CA HIS A 590 20.59 -14.17 9.04
C HIS A 590 20.14 -13.79 10.44
N SER A 591 19.16 -12.91 10.59
CA SER A 591 18.65 -12.51 11.90
C SER A 591 17.16 -12.22 11.85
N TRP A 592 16.47 -12.57 12.93
CA TRP A 592 15.05 -12.27 13.07
C TRP A 592 14.66 -12.00 14.52
N LYS A 593 13.48 -11.42 14.67
CA LYS A 593 12.78 -11.25 15.94
C LYS A 593 11.58 -12.17 15.96
N GLY A 594 11.09 -12.42 17.16
CA GLY A 594 9.78 -13.02 17.33
C GLY A 594 9.27 -12.82 18.74
N ASP A 595 8.00 -13.17 18.92
CA ASP A 595 7.32 -13.12 20.19
C ASP A 595 6.69 -14.48 20.47
N TRP A 596 7.31 -15.22 21.39
CA TRP A 596 6.81 -16.52 21.80
C TRP A 596 5.68 -16.34 22.81
N ASN A 597 4.49 -16.81 22.46
CA ASN A 597 3.30 -16.57 23.26
C ASN A 597 2.69 -17.85 23.82
N HIS A 598 2.21 -17.77 25.06
CA HIS A 598 1.56 -18.89 25.76
C HIS A 598 0.19 -18.50 26.29
N PHE A 599 -0.85 -19.15 25.76
CA PHE A 599 -2.23 -18.90 26.14
C PHE A 599 -2.79 -20.01 27.04
N ASN A 600 -3.50 -19.58 28.08
CA ASN A 600 -4.36 -20.47 28.86
C ASN A 600 -5.81 -20.04 28.72
N ASN A 601 -6.58 -20.71 27.86
CA ASN A 601 -7.98 -20.39 27.65
C ASN A 601 -8.84 -21.00 28.78
N GLY A 602 -9.33 -20.13 29.66
CA GLY A 602 -10.21 -20.49 30.76
C GLY A 602 -11.49 -21.21 30.28
N ALA A 603 -12.01 -22.10 31.12
CA ALA A 603 -13.18 -22.98 30.92
C ALA A 603 -12.99 -24.23 30.02
N SER A 604 -12.14 -24.21 28.99
CA SER A 604 -11.87 -25.40 28.14
C SER A 604 -10.55 -26.13 28.49
N GLY A 605 -9.56 -25.41 29.03
CA GLY A 605 -8.26 -25.96 29.43
C GLY A 605 -7.31 -26.28 28.26
N ALA A 606 -7.60 -25.79 27.05
CA ALA A 606 -6.68 -25.87 25.92
C ALA A 606 -5.56 -24.83 26.08
N VAL A 607 -4.32 -25.27 25.84
CA VAL A 607 -3.12 -24.44 25.86
C VAL A 607 -2.71 -24.22 24.41
N TYR A 608 -2.54 -22.96 24.00
CA TYR A 608 -2.06 -22.59 22.67
C TYR A 608 -0.66 -21.98 22.80
N TYR A 609 0.18 -22.24 21.81
CA TYR A 609 1.47 -21.60 21.63
C TYR A 609 1.57 -21.11 20.18
N THR A 610 2.28 -20.01 19.96
CA THR A 610 2.62 -19.52 18.62
C THR A 610 3.52 -20.52 17.91
N GLU A 611 3.39 -20.58 16.58
CA GLU A 611 4.33 -21.30 15.74
C GLU A 611 5.49 -20.36 15.40
N ASP A 612 6.66 -20.63 15.99
CA ASP A 612 7.87 -19.81 15.86
C ASP A 612 8.91 -20.45 14.91
N SER A 613 8.40 -21.27 13.97
CA SER A 613 9.19 -21.91 12.91
C SER A 613 9.89 -20.87 12.04
N HIS A 614 11.19 -21.05 11.81
CA HIS A 614 11.99 -20.20 10.94
C HIS A 614 12.98 -21.03 10.12
N TYR A 615 13.39 -20.54 8.95
CA TYR A 615 14.27 -21.30 8.05
C TYR A 615 15.48 -20.47 7.64
N VAL A 616 16.65 -21.11 7.62
CA VAL A 616 17.91 -20.52 7.13
C VAL A 616 18.54 -21.46 6.13
N TRP A 617 18.92 -20.93 4.96
CA TRP A 617 19.60 -21.73 3.92
C TRP A 617 21.03 -22.05 4.36
N ILE A 618 21.51 -23.27 4.12
CA ILE A 618 22.89 -23.67 4.42
C ILE A 618 23.71 -23.76 3.13
N PRO A 619 24.56 -22.77 2.81
CA PRO A 619 25.35 -22.78 1.59
C PRO A 619 26.39 -23.91 1.57
N ASN A 620 26.75 -24.32 0.35
CA ASN A 620 27.88 -25.22 0.13
C ASN A 620 29.18 -24.66 0.74
N GLY A 621 29.93 -25.52 1.42
CA GLY A 621 31.19 -25.14 2.09
C GLY A 621 31.01 -24.63 3.52
N THR A 622 29.78 -24.52 4.04
CA THR A 622 29.54 -24.19 5.45
C THR A 622 30.17 -25.25 6.36
N ASN A 623 31.08 -24.87 7.25
CA ASN A 623 31.73 -25.78 8.19
C ASN A 623 31.17 -25.66 9.61
N ASN A 624 30.54 -24.54 9.92
CA ASN A 624 30.07 -24.21 11.26
C ASN A 624 28.85 -23.30 11.20
N LEU A 625 27.89 -23.54 12.10
CA LEU A 625 26.75 -22.70 12.36
C LEU A 625 26.80 -22.25 13.82
N MET A 626 26.83 -20.93 14.03
CA MET A 626 26.67 -20.32 15.35
C MET A 626 25.31 -19.62 15.43
N ALA A 627 24.46 -20.02 16.36
CA ALA A 627 23.18 -19.34 16.61
C ALA A 627 23.16 -18.72 18.00
N TYR A 628 22.78 -17.45 18.09
CA TYR A 628 22.59 -16.70 19.32
C TYR A 628 21.10 -16.46 19.51
N PHE A 629 20.53 -17.00 20.58
CA PHE A 629 19.13 -16.83 20.93
C PHE A 629 19.01 -16.08 22.24
N THR A 630 18.39 -14.90 22.19
CA THR A 630 18.27 -14.01 23.35
C THR A 630 16.79 -13.76 23.67
N PRO A 631 16.17 -14.58 24.52
CA PRO A 631 14.81 -14.37 25.02
C PRO A 631 14.77 -13.42 26.22
N THR A 632 13.73 -12.58 26.30
CA THR A 632 13.47 -11.70 27.44
C THR A 632 12.73 -12.46 28.55
N GLU A 633 13.42 -13.41 29.18
CA GLU A 633 12.82 -14.36 30.14
C GLU A 633 12.30 -13.72 31.44
N VAL A 634 12.69 -12.48 31.76
CA VAL A 634 12.18 -11.76 32.94
C VAL A 634 11.90 -10.32 32.53
N ASP A 635 10.63 -9.95 32.52
CA ASP A 635 10.19 -8.57 32.40
C ASP A 635 9.52 -8.12 33.71
N LEU A 636 10.11 -7.10 34.34
CA LEU A 636 9.63 -6.55 35.61
C LEU A 636 8.50 -5.54 35.42
N GLU A 637 8.35 -4.95 34.23
CA GLU A 637 7.31 -3.98 33.91
C GLU A 637 5.97 -4.68 33.66
N THR A 638 5.98 -5.73 32.85
CA THR A 638 4.80 -6.58 32.58
C THR A 638 4.63 -7.74 33.59
N ALA A 639 5.61 -7.94 34.48
CA ALA A 639 5.66 -9.02 35.46
C ALA A 639 5.47 -10.41 34.81
N GLN A 640 6.24 -10.66 33.76
CA GLN A 640 6.27 -11.93 33.04
C GLN A 640 7.57 -12.69 33.34
N ILE A 641 7.48 -14.01 33.39
CA ILE A 641 8.63 -14.91 33.46
C ILE A 641 8.50 -16.02 32.42
N GLY A 642 9.56 -16.23 31.66
CA GLY A 642 9.66 -17.26 30.64
C GLY A 642 10.87 -18.16 30.87
N SER A 643 10.85 -19.33 30.25
CA SER A 643 12.00 -20.18 30.02
C SER A 643 11.86 -20.74 28.63
N LEU A 644 12.65 -20.23 27.69
CA LEU A 644 12.61 -20.64 26.29
C LEU A 644 13.89 -21.36 25.90
N GLN A 645 13.79 -22.21 24.90
CA GLN A 645 14.90 -22.89 24.25
C GLN A 645 14.65 -22.90 22.74
N MET A 646 15.73 -22.89 21.97
CA MET A 646 15.69 -23.04 20.52
C MET A 646 16.07 -24.46 20.12
N GLU A 647 15.35 -24.96 19.14
CA GLU A 647 15.61 -26.21 18.42
C GLU A 647 16.16 -25.88 17.04
N ILE A 648 17.14 -26.65 16.57
CA ILE A 648 17.76 -26.48 15.24
C ILE A 648 17.83 -27.87 14.61
N ASP A 649 17.22 -28.03 13.44
CA ASP A 649 17.21 -29.24 12.62
C ASP A 649 17.92 -28.93 11.29
N LEU A 650 19.16 -29.40 11.16
CA LEU A 650 19.95 -29.27 9.94
C LEU A 650 19.45 -30.25 8.89
N ALA A 651 19.18 -29.75 7.69
CA ALA A 651 18.68 -30.52 6.56
C ALA A 651 17.25 -31.08 6.72
N GLU A 652 16.49 -30.60 7.71
CA GLU A 652 15.09 -30.97 7.96
C GLU A 652 14.89 -32.48 8.06
N ASP A 653 15.81 -33.16 8.75
CA ASP A 653 15.81 -34.62 8.87
C ASP A 653 14.96 -35.14 10.04
N GLY A 654 14.37 -34.21 10.81
CA GLY A 654 13.52 -34.45 11.97
C GLY A 654 14.29 -34.63 13.26
N SER A 655 15.60 -34.37 13.27
CA SER A 655 16.44 -34.43 14.46
C SER A 655 16.81 -33.02 14.96
N ASN A 656 16.90 -32.86 16.28
CA ASN A 656 17.31 -31.60 16.88
C ASN A 656 18.82 -31.65 17.11
N ASP A 657 19.60 -31.11 16.18
CA ASP A 657 21.07 -31.02 16.23
C ASP A 657 21.57 -30.11 17.35
N ALA A 658 20.75 -29.14 17.76
CA ALA A 658 21.02 -28.28 18.89
C ALA A 658 20.85 -28.96 20.27
N GLN A 659 20.34 -30.20 20.31
CA GLN A 659 20.03 -30.90 21.56
C GLN A 659 21.27 -31.07 22.44
N GLY A 660 21.31 -30.32 23.55
CA GLY A 660 22.41 -30.36 24.52
C GLY A 660 23.68 -29.62 24.08
N ALA A 661 23.65 -28.92 22.94
CA ALA A 661 24.75 -28.10 22.43
C ALA A 661 24.72 -26.65 22.98
N GLY A 662 23.55 -26.17 23.41
CA GLY A 662 23.36 -24.80 23.90
C GLY A 662 24.15 -24.47 25.17
N THR A 663 24.96 -23.42 25.12
CA THR A 663 25.66 -22.84 26.29
C THR A 663 25.07 -21.47 26.59
N ARG A 664 24.62 -21.26 27.83
CA ARG A 664 24.05 -19.97 28.26
C ARG A 664 25.11 -19.01 28.79
N VAL A 665 25.15 -17.79 28.26
CA VAL A 665 26.02 -16.68 28.71
C VAL A 665 25.14 -15.47 28.99
N SER A 666 24.99 -15.10 30.27
CA SER A 666 23.97 -14.14 30.71
C SER A 666 22.57 -14.59 30.29
N ASP A 667 21.92 -13.83 29.40
CA ASP A 667 20.55 -14.06 28.94
C ASP A 667 20.50 -14.60 27.50
N THR A 668 21.66 -14.86 26.89
CA THR A 668 21.78 -15.41 25.54
C THR A 668 22.20 -16.87 25.58
N TRP A 669 21.49 -17.71 24.83
CA TRP A 669 21.88 -19.07 24.49
C TRP A 669 22.73 -19.06 23.23
N ILE A 670 23.87 -19.74 23.27
CA ILE A 670 24.80 -19.86 22.15
C ILE A 670 24.85 -21.33 21.74
N TYR A 671 24.50 -21.61 20.49
CA TYR A 671 24.58 -22.92 19.86
C TYR A 671 25.71 -22.91 18.85
N ASP A 672 26.61 -23.88 18.95
CA ASP A 672 27.79 -24.01 18.11
C ASP A 672 27.78 -25.42 17.51
N LEU A 673 27.42 -25.50 16.22
CA LEU A 673 27.17 -26.75 15.52
C LEU A 673 28.16 -26.96 14.38
N ASP A 674 28.75 -28.16 14.32
CA ASP A 674 29.55 -28.58 13.17
C ASP A 674 28.63 -28.87 11.97
N VAL A 675 28.93 -28.28 10.81
CA VAL A 675 28.15 -28.48 9.58
C VAL A 675 28.95 -29.33 8.59
N GLY A 676 28.41 -30.48 8.23
CA GLY A 676 29.01 -31.41 7.28
C GLY A 676 28.45 -31.27 5.85
N PRO A 677 29.11 -31.89 4.85
CA PRO A 677 28.64 -31.90 3.46
C PRO A 677 27.22 -32.44 3.24
N GLU A 678 26.72 -33.26 4.16
CA GLU A 678 25.35 -33.76 4.20
C GLU A 678 24.29 -32.67 4.41
N HIS A 679 24.66 -31.52 4.98
CA HIS A 679 23.76 -30.39 5.26
C HIS A 679 23.89 -29.26 4.22
N TRP A 680 24.74 -29.41 3.21
CA TRP A 680 24.96 -28.35 2.22
C TRP A 680 23.85 -28.31 1.17
N ASN A 681 23.46 -27.08 0.82
CA ASN A 681 22.36 -26.81 -0.10
C ASN A 681 21.03 -27.42 0.38
N THR A 682 20.81 -27.35 1.68
CA THR A 682 19.55 -27.69 2.34
C THR A 682 19.15 -26.55 3.27
N TRP A 683 17.92 -26.59 3.76
CA TRP A 683 17.46 -25.67 4.79
C TRP A 683 17.79 -26.20 6.18
N ALA A 684 18.06 -25.29 7.11
CA ALA A 684 17.99 -25.56 8.53
C ALA A 684 16.67 -25.00 9.07
N HIS A 685 15.92 -25.83 9.78
CA HIS A 685 14.68 -25.43 10.45
C HIS A 685 14.99 -25.08 11.91
N PHE A 686 14.46 -23.93 12.34
CA PHE A 686 14.55 -23.42 13.69
C PHE A 686 13.15 -23.38 14.28
N ASP A 687 13.04 -23.72 15.55
CA ASP A 687 11.78 -23.59 16.29
C ASP A 687 12.06 -23.18 17.73
N ILE A 688 11.11 -22.48 18.35
CA ILE A 688 11.22 -21.99 19.73
C ILE A 688 10.21 -22.70 20.61
N THR A 689 10.70 -23.41 21.63
CA THR A 689 9.85 -24.11 22.59
C THR A 689 10.10 -23.62 24.01
N GLY A 690 9.07 -23.61 24.84
CA GLY A 690 9.24 -23.10 26.19
C GLY A 690 8.01 -23.11 27.06
N GLN A 691 8.13 -22.42 28.19
CA GLN A 691 7.03 -22.15 29.11
C GLN A 691 7.14 -20.72 29.62
N ALA A 692 6.02 -20.03 29.76
CA ALA A 692 5.97 -18.71 30.37
C ALA A 692 4.76 -18.55 31.29
N ALA A 693 4.84 -17.56 32.18
CA ALA A 693 3.80 -17.18 33.11
C ALA A 693 3.76 -15.66 33.29
N SER A 694 2.56 -15.09 33.24
CA SER A 694 2.28 -13.69 33.52
C SER A 694 1.59 -13.55 34.88
N PHE A 695 2.01 -12.57 35.70
CA PHE A 695 1.46 -12.35 37.05
C PHE A 695 0.52 -11.14 37.14
N LEU A 696 0.57 -10.20 36.17
CA LEU A 696 -0.31 -9.02 36.13
C LEU A 696 -1.58 -9.24 35.30
N GLY A 697 -1.54 -10.07 34.25
CA GLY A 697 -2.71 -10.33 33.37
C GLY A 697 -3.95 -10.85 34.09
N VAL A 698 -3.79 -11.50 35.25
CA VAL A 698 -4.89 -11.99 36.11
C VAL A 698 -5.80 -10.85 36.63
N PHE A 699 -5.33 -9.60 36.62
CA PHE A 699 -6.08 -8.45 37.11
C PHE A 699 -6.73 -7.61 36.01
N GLU A 700 -6.33 -7.76 34.75
CA GLU A 700 -6.79 -6.93 33.62
C GLU A 700 -7.85 -7.64 32.77
N ASP A 701 -7.66 -8.93 32.45
CA ASP A 701 -8.66 -9.76 31.78
C ASP A 701 -8.66 -11.21 32.35
N PRO A 702 -9.69 -11.61 33.10
CA PRO A 702 -9.77 -12.95 33.69
C PRO A 702 -10.15 -14.07 32.69
N GLU A 703 -10.55 -13.72 31.46
CA GLU A 703 -10.98 -14.68 30.43
C GLU A 703 -9.81 -15.05 29.50
N PHE A 704 -8.87 -14.14 29.26
CA PHE A 704 -7.63 -14.35 28.52
C PHE A 704 -6.42 -13.77 29.27
N PHE A 705 -5.52 -14.63 29.77
CA PHE A 705 -4.23 -14.18 30.29
C PHE A 705 -3.09 -14.83 29.51
N GLU A 706 -2.14 -14.00 29.12
CA GLU A 706 -1.09 -14.32 28.17
C GLU A 706 0.28 -14.02 28.77
N ALA A 707 1.22 -14.93 28.52
CA ALA A 707 2.63 -14.67 28.70
C ALA A 707 3.28 -14.59 27.32
N SER A 708 3.70 -13.38 26.96
CA SER A 708 4.52 -13.05 25.79
C SER A 708 5.97 -13.03 26.23
N ILE A 709 6.87 -13.61 25.45
CA ILE A 709 8.30 -13.58 25.70
C ILE A 709 8.97 -13.22 24.38
N PRO A 710 9.30 -11.93 24.19
CA PRO A 710 9.96 -11.51 22.99
C PRO A 710 11.41 -12.00 22.96
N TYR A 711 11.88 -12.33 21.76
CA TYR A 711 13.21 -12.87 21.55
C TYR A 711 13.85 -12.35 20.26
N THR A 712 15.16 -12.52 20.19
CA THR A 712 15.95 -12.31 18.96
C THR A 712 16.75 -13.58 18.67
N VAL A 713 16.89 -13.89 17.38
CA VAL A 713 17.81 -14.93 16.90
C VAL A 713 18.76 -14.34 15.88
N ASP A 714 20.03 -14.67 16.03
CA ASP A 714 21.09 -14.31 15.11
C ASP A 714 21.88 -15.58 14.74
N VAL A 715 21.85 -15.95 13.47
CA VAL A 715 22.51 -17.13 12.93
C VAL A 715 23.65 -16.68 12.04
N ALA A 716 24.86 -17.13 12.34
CA ALA A 716 26.03 -16.90 11.52
C ALA A 716 26.64 -18.23 11.05
N LEU A 717 26.85 -18.32 9.74
CA LEU A 717 27.46 -19.47 9.08
C LEU A 717 28.90 -19.13 8.69
N THR A 718 29.84 -20.01 9.01
CA THR A 718 31.24 -19.88 8.58
C THR A 718 31.52 -20.84 7.44
N LEU A 719 32.13 -20.35 6.36
CA LEU A 719 32.39 -21.12 5.15
C LEU A 719 33.87 -21.44 4.97
N ASP A 720 34.17 -22.64 4.45
CA ASP A 720 35.50 -22.98 3.94
C ASP A 720 35.69 -22.41 2.52
N LEU A 721 36.47 -21.34 2.43
CA LEU A 721 36.79 -20.65 1.18
C LEU A 721 38.09 -21.14 0.53
N SER A 722 38.54 -22.36 0.82
CA SER A 722 39.65 -23.00 0.09
C SER A 722 39.36 -23.20 -1.40
N SER A 723 38.10 -23.11 -1.80
CA SER A 723 37.62 -22.97 -3.18
C SER A 723 36.56 -21.86 -3.27
N PRO A 724 36.36 -21.25 -4.45
CA PRO A 724 35.30 -20.25 -4.62
C PRO A 724 33.93 -20.80 -4.22
N VAL A 725 33.17 -20.01 -3.47
CA VAL A 725 31.79 -20.29 -3.07
C VAL A 725 30.92 -19.16 -3.60
N ASP A 726 29.89 -19.53 -4.35
CA ASP A 726 28.86 -18.60 -4.81
C ASP A 726 27.56 -18.92 -4.07
N ILE A 727 27.01 -17.92 -3.39
CA ILE A 727 25.75 -18.00 -2.68
C ILE A 727 24.65 -17.57 -3.64
N THR A 728 23.81 -18.55 -3.97
CA THR A 728 22.49 -18.34 -4.56
C THR A 728 21.49 -18.96 -3.60
N ILE A 729 20.59 -18.16 -3.06
CA ILE A 729 19.57 -18.63 -2.12
C ILE A 729 18.33 -19.00 -2.95
N PRO A 730 17.88 -20.26 -2.95
CA PRO A 730 16.57 -20.55 -3.49
C PRO A 730 15.54 -19.88 -2.57
N GLN A 731 14.71 -18.97 -3.07
CA GLN A 731 13.61 -18.44 -2.26
C GLN A 731 12.58 -19.54 -2.01
N ARG A 732 12.14 -19.67 -0.76
CA ARG A 732 11.13 -20.64 -0.36
C ARG A 732 9.74 -20.08 -0.72
N PRO A 733 8.84 -20.87 -1.31
CA PRO A 733 7.47 -20.41 -1.53
C PRO A 733 6.71 -20.18 -0.23
N ASP A 734 7.09 -20.92 0.83
CA ASP A 734 6.41 -20.95 2.12
C ASP A 734 7.09 -20.08 3.20
N PHE A 735 8.11 -19.30 2.81
CA PHE A 735 8.87 -18.46 3.73
C PHE A 735 9.82 -17.49 3.04
N TYR A 736 9.92 -16.26 3.55
CA TYR A 736 10.97 -15.32 3.18
C TYR A 736 12.20 -15.48 4.07
N SER A 737 13.36 -15.73 3.48
CA SER A 737 14.65 -15.74 4.17
C SER A 737 15.74 -15.17 3.26
N ASP A 738 16.67 -14.48 3.89
CA ASP A 738 17.88 -13.93 3.30
C ASP A 738 19.14 -14.49 3.98
N LEU A 739 20.29 -14.16 3.38
CA LEU A 739 21.61 -14.38 3.96
C LEU A 739 22.48 -13.25 3.46
N ASP A 740 23.14 -12.60 4.41
CA ASP A 740 23.93 -11.43 4.14
C ASP A 740 25.35 -11.59 4.65
N PRO A 741 26.36 -10.93 4.03
CA PRO A 741 27.72 -10.98 4.53
C PRO A 741 27.78 -10.33 5.91
N THR A 742 28.70 -10.83 6.76
CA THR A 742 28.93 -10.22 8.07
C THR A 742 30.41 -10.15 8.39
N THR A 743 30.74 -9.69 9.60
CA THR A 743 32.12 -9.54 10.05
C THR A 743 32.87 -10.88 9.95
N PRO A 744 34.07 -10.90 9.33
CA PRO A 744 34.85 -12.11 9.13
C PRO A 744 35.16 -12.86 10.43
N SER A 745 35.39 -14.17 10.33
CA SER A 745 35.80 -15.00 11.45
C SER A 745 37.25 -14.71 11.89
N ASP A 746 37.63 -15.20 13.06
CA ASP A 746 39.03 -15.15 13.53
C ASP A 746 39.99 -15.95 12.62
N ALA A 747 39.47 -16.83 11.76
CA ALA A 747 40.23 -17.65 10.82
C ALA A 747 40.35 -17.02 9.42
N TRP A 748 39.71 -15.87 9.17
CA TRP A 748 39.78 -15.16 7.90
C TRP A 748 41.22 -14.77 7.52
N ASP A 749 41.56 -14.94 6.24
CA ASP A 749 42.84 -14.57 5.64
C ASP A 749 42.60 -13.81 4.33
N GLU A 750 43.34 -12.71 4.10
CA GLU A 750 43.21 -11.87 2.90
C GLU A 750 43.40 -12.65 1.58
N SER A 751 44.08 -13.81 1.59
CA SER A 751 44.21 -14.67 0.41
C SER A 751 42.88 -15.27 -0.07
N TYR A 752 41.83 -15.23 0.75
CA TYR A 752 40.47 -15.62 0.37
C TYR A 752 39.61 -14.47 -0.17
N SER A 753 40.16 -13.26 -0.32
CA SER A 753 39.44 -12.13 -0.92
C SER A 753 38.89 -12.49 -2.31
N GLY A 754 37.60 -12.17 -2.52
CA GLY A 754 36.85 -12.50 -3.73
C GLY A 754 36.52 -13.98 -3.95
N GLN A 755 36.77 -14.86 -2.97
CA GLN A 755 36.36 -16.27 -3.05
C GLN A 755 34.88 -16.47 -2.71
N LEU A 756 34.28 -15.59 -1.89
CA LEU A 756 32.86 -15.59 -1.58
C LEU A 756 32.13 -14.58 -2.46
N THR A 757 31.13 -15.04 -3.20
CA THR A 757 30.27 -14.20 -4.03
C THR A 757 28.80 -14.43 -3.73
N PHE A 758 27.97 -13.41 -3.97
CA PHE A 758 26.52 -13.51 -4.01
C PHE A 758 26.04 -13.28 -5.43
N THR A 759 25.27 -14.23 -5.99
CA THR A 759 24.57 -14.01 -7.25
C THR A 759 23.11 -13.67 -6.94
N ARG A 760 22.74 -12.40 -7.09
CA ARG A 760 21.41 -11.87 -6.75
C ARG A 760 20.84 -11.08 -7.91
N GLU A 761 19.51 -11.01 -7.95
CA GLU A 761 18.84 -9.96 -8.70
C GLU A 761 19.20 -8.60 -8.10
N ALA A 762 19.47 -7.62 -8.95
CA ALA A 762 19.96 -6.31 -8.53
C ALA A 762 19.23 -5.17 -9.25
N TYR A 763 19.23 -3.99 -8.64
CA TYR A 763 18.85 -2.73 -9.26
C TYR A 763 20.10 -1.87 -9.43
N ASN A 764 20.53 -1.70 -10.69
CA ASN A 764 21.80 -1.07 -11.04
C ASN A 764 21.67 0.43 -11.34
N GLN A 765 21.73 1.25 -10.29
CA GLN A 765 21.59 2.71 -10.41
C GLN A 765 22.73 3.35 -11.21
N SER A 766 23.93 2.74 -11.21
CA SER A 766 25.08 3.27 -11.96
C SER A 766 24.88 3.26 -13.48
N ALA A 767 23.99 2.41 -13.98
CA ALA A 767 23.68 2.31 -15.40
C ALA A 767 22.81 3.46 -15.91
N LEU A 768 22.13 4.18 -15.01
CA LEU A 768 21.15 5.21 -15.37
C LEU A 768 21.72 6.30 -16.30
N LEU A 769 22.93 6.81 -16.02
CA LEU A 769 23.56 7.86 -16.84
C LEU A 769 23.89 7.41 -18.28
N MET A 770 23.94 6.10 -18.53
CA MET A 770 24.13 5.57 -19.88
C MET A 770 22.81 5.49 -20.68
N GLU A 771 21.68 5.49 -19.98
CA GLU A 771 20.34 5.32 -20.56
C GLU A 771 19.59 6.66 -20.71
N ILE A 772 19.78 7.60 -19.78
CA ILE A 772 19.08 8.91 -19.81
C ILE A 772 19.44 9.68 -21.09
N GLN A 773 18.41 10.04 -21.87
CA GLN A 773 18.52 11.11 -22.86
C GLN A 773 18.32 12.46 -22.17
N PRO A 774 19.22 13.45 -22.35
CA PRO A 774 19.03 14.77 -21.75
C PRO A 774 17.81 15.45 -22.37
N MET A 775 16.84 15.83 -21.52
CA MET A 775 15.70 16.66 -21.92
C MET A 775 16.23 18.04 -22.33
N ILE A 776 16.04 18.43 -23.59
CA ILE A 776 16.29 19.79 -24.03
C ILE A 776 15.07 20.61 -23.61
N SER A 777 15.15 21.29 -22.47
CA SER A 777 14.13 22.28 -22.10
C SER A 777 14.17 23.43 -23.10
N ASP A 778 13.06 23.64 -23.81
CA ASP A 778 12.84 24.80 -24.68
C ASP A 778 12.30 25.95 -23.82
N ASP A 779 13.03 26.32 -22.76
CA ASP A 779 12.73 27.50 -21.95
C ASP A 779 13.90 28.48 -21.99
N GLY A 780 13.60 29.65 -22.52
CA GLY A 780 14.53 30.75 -22.70
C GLY A 780 14.89 31.41 -21.36
N ASP A 781 15.79 30.79 -20.61
CA ASP A 781 16.76 31.50 -19.76
C ASP A 781 17.95 30.57 -19.46
N SER A 782 18.97 30.68 -20.32
CA SER A 782 20.17 29.87 -20.24
C SER A 782 21.09 30.33 -19.10
N SER A 783 21.14 29.58 -18.01
CA SER A 783 22.34 29.48 -17.18
C SER A 783 22.48 28.07 -16.62
N GLY A 784 22.90 27.15 -17.49
CA GLY A 784 23.33 25.80 -17.11
C GLY A 784 24.78 25.60 -17.54
N PHE A 785 25.54 24.78 -16.83
CA PHE A 785 26.97 24.51 -17.04
C PHE A 785 27.43 24.39 -18.51
N PHE A 786 26.58 23.89 -19.42
CA PHE A 786 26.84 23.78 -20.85
C PHE A 786 26.68 25.08 -21.66
N SER A 787 25.91 26.07 -21.20
CA SER A 787 25.87 27.42 -21.81
C SER A 787 27.19 28.15 -21.59
N ASP A 788 27.78 28.02 -20.40
CA ASP A 788 29.08 28.61 -20.08
C ASP A 788 30.21 27.92 -20.85
N LEU A 789 30.11 26.59 -21.02
CA LEU A 789 31.05 25.83 -21.84
C LEU A 789 30.92 26.20 -23.34
N SER A 790 29.70 26.31 -23.84
CA SER A 790 29.37 26.75 -25.21
C SER A 790 29.86 28.17 -25.49
N GLN A 791 29.65 29.09 -24.55
CA GLN A 791 30.11 30.47 -24.66
C GLN A 791 31.64 30.55 -24.65
N LEU A 792 32.31 29.73 -23.83
CA LEU A 792 33.77 29.64 -23.81
C LEU A 792 34.35 29.04 -25.11
N PHE A 793 33.68 28.07 -25.73
CA PHE A 793 34.05 27.55 -27.05
C PHE A 793 33.77 28.54 -28.19
N SER A 794 32.70 29.34 -28.09
CA SER A 794 32.33 30.32 -29.13
C SER A 794 33.17 31.61 -29.08
N GLU A 795 33.53 32.09 -27.89
CA GLU A 795 34.30 33.34 -27.72
C GLU A 795 35.81 33.11 -27.87
N HIS A 796 36.29 31.88 -27.64
CA HIS A 796 37.73 31.56 -27.62
C HIS A 796 38.12 30.37 -28.50
N THR A 797 37.36 30.11 -29.58
CA THR A 797 37.64 29.02 -30.55
C THR A 797 39.10 29.06 -31.05
N GLY A 798 39.63 30.26 -31.30
CA GLY A 798 41.03 30.45 -31.72
C GLY A 798 42.05 30.09 -30.64
N PHE A 799 41.76 30.35 -29.36
CA PHE A 799 42.65 30.04 -28.23
C PHE A 799 42.62 28.55 -27.88
N VAL A 800 41.44 27.91 -27.95
CA VAL A 800 41.28 26.48 -27.69
C VAL A 800 41.95 25.64 -28.78
N VAL A 801 41.77 26.00 -30.05
CA VAL A 801 42.45 25.33 -31.17
C VAL A 801 43.96 25.52 -31.10
N PHE A 802 44.44 26.72 -30.73
CA PHE A 802 45.86 26.97 -30.51
C PHE A 802 46.43 26.15 -29.35
N SER A 803 45.71 26.06 -28.22
CA SER A 803 46.13 25.30 -27.04
C SER A 803 46.19 23.80 -27.34
N MET A 804 45.19 23.25 -28.02
CA MET A 804 45.18 21.86 -28.51
C MET A 804 46.36 21.58 -29.45
N LEU A 805 46.67 22.50 -30.38
CA LEU A 805 47.84 22.39 -31.26
C LEU A 805 49.17 22.43 -30.50
N VAL A 806 49.29 23.25 -29.45
CA VAL A 806 50.48 23.31 -28.60
C VAL A 806 50.64 22.01 -27.81
N PHE A 807 49.57 21.45 -27.24
CA PHE A 807 49.62 20.17 -26.53
C PHE A 807 49.99 19.01 -27.47
N LEU A 808 49.47 19.01 -28.69
CA LEU A 808 49.77 17.98 -29.70
C LEU A 808 51.22 18.08 -30.20
N LEU A 809 51.75 19.31 -30.35
CA LEU A 809 53.16 19.55 -30.67
C LEU A 809 54.09 19.20 -29.50
N CYS A 810 53.68 19.44 -28.25
CA CYS A 810 54.41 19.01 -27.05
C CYS A 810 54.43 17.48 -26.92
N GLY A 811 53.30 16.80 -27.20
CA GLY A 811 53.21 15.34 -27.20
C GLY A 811 54.06 14.69 -28.28
N LEU A 812 54.06 15.24 -29.51
CA LEU A 812 54.94 14.78 -30.60
C LEU A 812 56.41 15.06 -30.32
N GLY A 813 56.73 16.19 -29.67
CA GLY A 813 58.08 16.52 -29.22
C GLY A 813 58.60 15.54 -28.16
N LEU A 814 57.79 15.22 -27.15
CA LEU A 814 58.09 14.24 -26.11
C LEU A 814 58.28 12.83 -26.68
N GLY A 815 57.41 12.40 -27.61
CA GLY A 815 57.53 11.13 -28.31
C GLY A 815 58.82 11.01 -29.14
N PHE A 816 59.22 12.08 -29.82
CA PHE A 816 60.48 12.10 -30.59
C PHE A 816 61.73 12.09 -29.70
N THR A 817 61.70 12.76 -28.54
CA THR A 817 62.79 12.70 -27.57
C THR A 817 62.91 11.32 -26.92
N LEU A 818 61.79 10.68 -26.56
CA LEU A 818 61.78 9.33 -26.00
C LEU A 818 62.25 8.28 -27.00
N TYR A 819 61.90 8.42 -28.28
CA TYR A 819 62.39 7.56 -29.37
C TYR A 819 63.91 7.64 -29.56
N LYS A 820 64.52 8.83 -29.38
CA LYS A 820 65.98 9.01 -29.50
C LYS A 820 66.79 8.64 -28.25
N MET A 821 66.15 8.46 -27.10
CA MET A 821 66.82 8.18 -25.83
C MET A 821 66.95 6.67 -25.51
N ASN A 822 66.62 5.79 -26.45
CA ASN A 822 66.64 4.34 -26.22
C ASN A 822 67.76 3.64 -27.05
N PRO A 823 68.98 3.42 -26.50
CA PRO A 823 70.05 2.75 -27.23
C PRO A 823 70.29 1.32 -26.72
N VAL A 824 69.34 0.38 -26.88
CA VAL A 824 69.68 -1.06 -26.76
C VAL A 824 68.73 -1.93 -27.60
N ARG A 825 69.16 -2.27 -28.82
CA ARG A 825 69.24 -3.66 -29.31
C ARG A 825 69.84 -3.66 -30.72
N SER A 826 71.14 -3.94 -30.80
CA SER A 826 71.72 -4.50 -32.02
C SER A 826 71.86 -6.01 -31.83
N ASP A 827 71.86 -6.68 -32.99
CA ASP A 827 72.39 -8.02 -33.26
C ASP A 827 71.41 -9.19 -33.04
N LYS A 828 70.64 -9.53 -34.09
CA LYS A 828 71.12 -10.45 -35.14
C LYS A 828 70.07 -10.69 -36.25
N GLU A 829 70.48 -10.36 -37.47
CA GLU A 829 69.93 -10.84 -38.74
C GLU A 829 70.30 -12.31 -39.00
N GLU A 830 69.70 -12.84 -40.09
CA GLU A 830 69.96 -14.09 -40.84
C GLU A 830 69.08 -15.30 -40.43
N ILE A 831 68.25 -15.93 -41.28
CA ILE A 831 68.20 -16.09 -42.75
C ILE A 831 66.76 -16.52 -43.13
N LEU A 832 66.28 -16.08 -44.30
CA LEU A 832 65.26 -16.81 -45.07
C LEU A 832 65.95 -17.30 -46.34
N ASP A 833 66.15 -18.61 -46.49
CA ASP A 833 66.47 -19.22 -47.78
C ASP A 833 65.75 -20.57 -47.94
N ALA A 834 64.78 -20.54 -48.85
CA ALA A 834 64.37 -21.55 -49.83
C ALA A 834 64.23 -23.05 -49.49
N THR A 835 63.20 -23.60 -50.15
CA THR A 835 63.02 -24.97 -50.71
C THR A 835 62.46 -26.12 -49.85
N LEU A 836 61.28 -26.57 -50.30
CA LEU A 836 60.86 -27.97 -50.55
C LEU A 836 61.14 -29.02 -49.45
N GLU A 837 60.17 -29.24 -48.58
CA GLU A 837 59.30 -30.45 -48.44
C GLU A 837 58.46 -30.35 -47.16
#